data_AF-A0A5M9ZHM2-F1
#
_entry.id   AF-A0A5M9ZHM2-F1
#
_cell.length_a   1.000
_cell.length_b   1.000
_cell.length_c   1.000
_cell.angle_alpha   90.00
_cell.angle_beta   90.00
_cell.angle_gamma   90.00
#
_symmetry.space_group_name_H-M   'P 1'
#
loop_
_entity.id
_entity.type
_entity.pdbx_description
1 polymer ?
#
loop_
_entity_poly.entity_id
_entity_poly.type
_entity_poly.pdbx_seq_one_letter_code
_entity_poly.pdbx_strand_id
1 'polypeptide(L)'
;MSDTALTDQQIVDTDAQLLYIGNTGTVEFDLTLPAEGKNGSTVTWATSDERWIQTDGTVHMPEYGRGDRDVTLTATLTHGDATATREFTVKVLEQANKIKVKEFFPIELNVKAGSTFELPMFAAVRTDDDRLLSQRINWDDGVEHTAGEPGEESFHGLIDGSTIDAHATVHVHAEDPQAPVDATAKVAPVSISHVRLTGDGFLACNQARRLEFLRTVDDDQMLVEFRRAAGLDTKGAPDMIGWDAPDSLLRGHTTGHYLSALALAYAASGDETIKSKLDYVVASLAEVQDAFEGKEGIHPGFLSAYSEFQFDKLQEYAPYPTIWAPYYTLHKILAGLIDAYNYAGNQTALDVASKVGDWTYDRLSKLPHEQLQNMWSMYIAGEFGGMNESLANLYALTHEPKHLAAARLFDNDRLMVPMRQHVDSLGGMHANQHIPQVIGSVKLFEATGVPYYLDQARFFYDSVLGHHIYALGGTGQGEMFHQPDEIGNLIFDNTAESCASYNMLKLSAELYRYFPEDAKFGDYYERTTVNHIAASTDQVPEGGSLYFFQTQPGGQKSFDVENSCCHGTGLESHFYYAEGAYYTDADALYVRLYLNGTLDDEAAKLTVSVEDVKPEHVTIDVEHLAKKTLRLRVPGWSVDGKVAVSVNGEAVEPIVVEAARTDSGELAFAADELGLDTFDGARIELDFEPHMHLFPTPDRPELAAVAWGPYVLAALSDETKYLDVPVDESDPDAAFTREPATLTFTHQATGLKFVPLEQIEFEHYHAYVRVK
;
A
#
# COMPACT_ATOMS: atom_id res chain seq x y z
N MET A 1 -10.93 -20.05 70.36
CA MET A 1 -10.46 -20.13 68.96
C MET A 1 -10.64 -18.74 68.41
N SER A 2 -9.56 -17.97 68.26
CA SER A 2 -9.64 -16.62 67.67
C SER A 2 -9.50 -16.78 66.17
N ASP A 3 -10.58 -16.54 65.43
CA ASP A 3 -10.53 -16.22 64.00
C ASP A 3 -9.70 -14.92 63.87
N THR A 4 -8.45 -15.03 63.46
CA THR A 4 -7.71 -13.89 62.93
C THR A 4 -8.24 -13.62 61.53
N ALA A 5 -9.02 -12.55 61.39
CA ALA A 5 -9.44 -12.03 60.10
C ALA A 5 -8.21 -11.74 59.23
N LEU A 6 -8.26 -12.11 57.95
CA LEU A 6 -7.21 -11.82 56.97
C LEU A 6 -7.03 -10.30 56.86
N THR A 7 -5.79 -9.84 56.68
CA THR A 7 -5.54 -8.43 56.34
C THR A 7 -5.97 -8.14 54.90
N ASP A 8 -6.23 -6.88 54.57
CA ASP A 8 -6.60 -6.45 53.22
C ASP A 8 -5.61 -6.93 52.13
N GLN A 9 -4.30 -6.87 52.42
CA GLN A 9 -3.27 -7.40 51.51
C GLN A 9 -3.36 -8.93 51.35
N GLN A 10 -3.58 -9.66 52.45
CA GLN A 10 -3.76 -11.11 52.40
C GLN A 10 -5.03 -11.49 51.63
N ILE A 11 -6.08 -10.68 51.69
CA ILE A 11 -7.31 -10.86 50.92
C ILE A 11 -7.02 -10.74 49.42
N VAL A 12 -6.43 -9.62 48.96
CA VAL A 12 -6.16 -9.42 47.52
C VAL A 12 -5.15 -10.42 46.97
N ASP A 13 -4.10 -10.79 47.72
CA ASP A 13 -3.11 -11.78 47.28
C ASP A 13 -3.71 -13.19 47.19
N THR A 14 -4.55 -13.57 48.16
CA THR A 14 -5.22 -14.88 48.18
C THR A 14 -6.29 -14.94 47.08
N ASP A 15 -7.06 -13.87 46.91
CA ASP A 15 -8.06 -13.79 45.84
C ASP A 15 -7.41 -13.78 44.46
N ALA A 16 -6.28 -13.07 44.29
CA ALA A 16 -5.51 -13.09 43.05
C ALA A 16 -5.06 -14.52 42.73
N GLN A 17 -4.47 -15.25 43.70
CA GLN A 17 -4.05 -16.64 43.52
C GLN A 17 -5.19 -17.63 43.27
N LEU A 18 -6.38 -17.38 43.81
CA LEU A 18 -7.55 -18.25 43.65
C LEU A 18 -8.41 -17.91 42.42
N LEU A 19 -8.17 -16.76 41.79
CA LEU A 19 -8.91 -16.31 40.62
C LEU A 19 -8.80 -17.32 39.47
N TYR A 20 -9.94 -17.76 38.93
CA TYR A 20 -10.02 -18.77 37.88
C TYR A 20 -11.08 -18.36 36.86
N ILE A 21 -10.70 -18.29 35.59
CA ILE A 21 -11.55 -17.84 34.48
C ILE A 21 -11.89 -18.95 33.47
N GLY A 22 -11.61 -20.21 33.82
CA GLY A 22 -11.86 -21.35 32.94
C GLY A 22 -10.62 -21.85 32.21
N ASN A 23 -10.84 -22.58 31.11
CA ASN A 23 -9.78 -23.03 30.22
C ASN A 23 -9.32 -21.84 29.37
N THR A 24 -8.05 -21.49 29.43
CA THR A 24 -7.47 -20.41 28.64
C THR A 24 -6.62 -20.91 27.47
N GLY A 25 -6.50 -22.22 27.25
CA GLY A 25 -5.63 -22.80 26.22
C GLY A 25 -6.30 -23.05 24.87
N THR A 26 -7.64 -23.04 24.81
CA THR A 26 -8.44 -23.31 23.60
C THR A 26 -9.82 -22.65 23.76
N VAL A 27 -9.89 -21.33 23.62
CA VAL A 27 -11.11 -20.55 23.87
C VAL A 27 -11.85 -20.28 22.56
N GLU A 28 -13.13 -20.65 22.55
CA GLU A 28 -14.04 -20.53 21.39
C GLU A 28 -15.36 -19.82 21.78
N PHE A 29 -15.44 -19.26 22.99
CA PHE A 29 -16.66 -18.73 23.59
C PHE A 29 -16.33 -17.66 24.64
N ASP A 30 -17.31 -16.81 24.93
CA ASP A 30 -17.19 -15.74 25.93
C ASP A 30 -16.74 -16.27 27.30
N LEU A 31 -15.76 -15.59 27.87
CA LEU A 31 -15.25 -15.87 29.21
C LEU A 31 -16.14 -15.21 30.26
N THR A 32 -16.39 -15.92 31.36
CA THR A 32 -17.02 -15.31 32.53
C THR A 32 -15.94 -14.68 33.40
N LEU A 33 -15.84 -13.36 33.36
CA LEU A 33 -14.87 -12.61 34.17
C LEU A 33 -15.49 -12.20 35.51
N PRO A 34 -15.00 -12.72 36.66
CA PRO A 34 -15.53 -12.37 37.97
C PRO A 34 -15.25 -10.91 38.34
N ALA A 35 -16.24 -10.22 38.88
CA ALA A 35 -16.15 -8.86 39.41
C ALA A 35 -15.75 -8.81 40.90
N GLU A 36 -15.76 -9.97 41.58
CA GLU A 36 -15.40 -10.11 42.99
C GLU A 36 -14.55 -11.37 43.21
N GLY A 37 -13.55 -11.24 44.08
CA GLY A 37 -12.70 -12.32 44.59
C GLY A 37 -13.40 -13.10 45.70
N LYS A 38 -12.92 -14.32 45.96
CA LYS A 38 -13.57 -15.27 46.87
C LYS A 38 -13.66 -14.78 48.33
N ASN A 39 -12.75 -13.89 48.73
CA ASN A 39 -12.66 -13.33 50.06
C ASN A 39 -13.11 -11.84 50.11
N GLY A 40 -13.70 -11.33 49.02
CA GLY A 40 -14.39 -10.04 48.98
C GLY A 40 -13.65 -8.90 48.28
N SER A 41 -12.50 -9.15 47.64
CA SER A 41 -11.84 -8.11 46.82
C SER A 41 -12.68 -7.76 45.58
N THR A 42 -12.77 -6.50 45.18
CA THR A 42 -13.33 -6.11 43.87
C THR A 42 -12.30 -6.38 42.78
N VAL A 43 -12.74 -6.89 41.63
CA VAL A 43 -11.89 -7.24 40.49
C VAL A 43 -12.27 -6.38 39.29
N THR A 44 -11.28 -5.73 38.67
CA THR A 44 -11.41 -5.03 37.39
C THR A 44 -10.48 -5.65 36.36
N TRP A 45 -10.91 -5.70 35.11
CA TRP A 45 -10.18 -6.38 34.03
C TRP A 45 -9.64 -5.38 33.02
N ALA A 46 -8.45 -5.69 32.50
CA ALA A 46 -7.87 -5.11 31.31
C ALA A 46 -7.48 -6.25 30.34
N THR A 47 -7.42 -5.94 29.06
CA THR A 47 -7.07 -6.89 27.99
C THR A 47 -5.94 -6.31 27.16
N SER A 48 -5.08 -7.16 26.62
CA SER A 48 -4.01 -6.75 25.70
C SER A 48 -4.53 -6.52 24.27
N ASP A 49 -5.71 -7.04 23.92
CA ASP A 49 -6.30 -6.88 22.58
C ASP A 49 -7.84 -6.99 22.62
N GLU A 50 -8.51 -5.83 22.63
CA GLU A 50 -9.98 -5.73 22.65
C GLU A 50 -10.66 -6.27 21.39
N ARG A 51 -9.92 -6.49 20.29
CA ARG A 51 -10.46 -7.08 19.05
C ARG A 51 -10.88 -8.54 19.24
N TRP A 52 -10.24 -9.25 20.18
CA TRP A 52 -10.45 -10.68 20.39
C TRP A 52 -11.08 -11.00 21.73
N ILE A 53 -10.73 -10.28 22.80
CA ILE A 53 -11.38 -10.43 24.11
C ILE A 53 -11.63 -9.05 24.71
N GLN A 54 -12.89 -8.69 24.87
CA GLN A 54 -13.30 -7.45 25.54
C GLN A 54 -13.17 -7.58 27.07
N THR A 55 -13.13 -6.44 27.77
CA THR A 55 -13.01 -6.40 29.24
C THR A 55 -14.22 -6.96 29.99
N ASP A 56 -15.33 -7.21 29.30
CA ASP A 56 -16.52 -7.91 29.83
C ASP A 56 -16.46 -9.43 29.63
N GLY A 57 -15.44 -9.93 28.92
CA GLY A 57 -15.25 -11.34 28.62
C GLY A 57 -15.81 -11.80 27.28
N THR A 58 -16.42 -10.91 26.47
CA THR A 58 -16.85 -11.24 25.10
C THR A 58 -15.66 -11.67 24.26
N VAL A 59 -15.75 -12.83 23.61
CA VAL A 59 -14.69 -13.41 22.76
C VAL A 59 -15.09 -13.36 21.29
N HIS A 60 -14.25 -12.77 20.46
CA HIS A 60 -14.34 -12.81 19.01
C HIS A 60 -13.31 -13.80 18.47
N MET A 61 -13.77 -14.88 17.84
CA MET A 61 -12.85 -15.85 17.23
C MET A 61 -12.30 -15.31 15.89
N PRO A 62 -10.98 -15.40 15.64
CA PRO A 62 -10.39 -15.10 14.34
C PRO A 62 -11.07 -15.90 13.23
N GLU A 63 -11.35 -15.26 12.09
CA GLU A 63 -11.84 -15.99 10.91
C GLU A 63 -10.86 -17.06 10.45
N TYR A 64 -11.38 -18.11 9.80
CA TYR A 64 -10.55 -19.19 9.26
C TYR A 64 -9.42 -18.62 8.38
N GLY A 65 -8.18 -19.09 8.61
CA GLY A 65 -7.01 -18.65 7.88
C GLY A 65 -6.36 -17.38 8.42
N ARG A 66 -6.88 -16.82 9.52
CA ARG A 66 -6.18 -15.80 10.32
C ARG A 66 -5.28 -16.43 11.41
N GLY A 67 -5.47 -17.69 11.76
CA GLY A 67 -4.74 -18.38 12.83
C GLY A 67 -5.23 -18.01 14.24
N ASP A 68 -4.85 -18.82 15.22
CA ASP A 68 -5.17 -18.61 16.63
C ASP A 68 -4.56 -17.30 17.18
N ARG A 69 -5.11 -16.79 18.28
CA ARG A 69 -4.65 -15.56 18.95
C ARG A 69 -4.41 -15.80 20.43
N ASP A 70 -3.23 -15.40 20.92
CA ASP A 70 -2.94 -15.35 22.34
C ASP A 70 -3.21 -13.92 22.86
N VAL A 71 -4.11 -13.78 23.84
CA VAL A 71 -4.54 -12.51 24.46
C VAL A 71 -4.26 -12.57 25.95
N THR A 72 -3.66 -11.54 26.50
CA THR A 72 -3.40 -11.45 27.94
C THR A 72 -4.50 -10.66 28.62
N LEU A 73 -5.21 -11.30 29.56
CA LEU A 73 -6.14 -10.64 30.47
C LEU A 73 -5.47 -10.35 31.81
N THR A 74 -5.55 -9.10 32.25
CA THR A 74 -5.01 -8.65 33.54
C THR A 74 -6.14 -8.33 34.50
N ALA A 75 -6.25 -9.10 35.57
CA ALA A 75 -7.13 -8.83 36.69
C ALA A 75 -6.42 -7.96 37.72
N THR A 76 -7.03 -6.83 38.07
CA THR A 76 -6.62 -5.98 39.20
C THR A 76 -7.62 -6.16 40.33
N LEU A 77 -7.16 -6.69 41.47
CA LEU A 77 -7.96 -6.96 42.64
C LEU A 77 -7.71 -5.89 43.70
N THR A 78 -8.76 -5.36 44.30
CA THR A 78 -8.70 -4.30 45.33
C THR A 78 -9.53 -4.66 46.54
N HIS A 79 -9.01 -4.41 47.75
CA HIS A 79 -9.76 -4.51 49.01
C HIS A 79 -9.21 -3.49 49.99
N GLY A 80 -10.04 -2.53 50.45
CA GLY A 80 -9.55 -1.41 51.23
C GLY A 80 -8.53 -0.57 50.45
N ASP A 81 -7.34 -0.38 51.02
CA ASP A 81 -6.21 0.32 50.38
C ASP A 81 -5.22 -0.64 49.68
N ALA A 82 -5.48 -1.96 49.70
CA ALA A 82 -4.59 -2.97 49.13
C ALA A 82 -4.98 -3.34 47.69
N THR A 83 -3.96 -3.63 46.87
CA THR A 83 -4.11 -4.01 45.45
C THR A 83 -3.19 -5.18 45.11
N ALA A 84 -3.66 -6.09 44.25
CA ALA A 84 -2.86 -7.14 43.62
C ALA A 84 -3.26 -7.32 42.15
N THR A 85 -2.35 -7.82 41.32
CA THR A 85 -2.65 -8.14 39.91
C THR A 85 -2.40 -9.61 39.60
N ARG A 86 -3.13 -10.13 38.61
CA ARG A 86 -2.89 -11.45 38.03
C ARG A 86 -3.16 -11.44 36.53
N GLU A 87 -2.26 -12.05 35.77
CA GLU A 87 -2.37 -12.19 34.33
C GLU A 87 -2.81 -13.61 33.93
N PHE A 88 -3.57 -13.69 32.84
CA PHE A 88 -3.99 -14.92 32.19
C PHE A 88 -3.71 -14.83 30.70
N THR A 89 -2.88 -15.73 30.16
CA THR A 89 -2.74 -15.90 28.71
C THR A 89 -3.88 -16.78 28.19
N VAL A 90 -4.67 -16.22 27.28
CA VAL A 90 -5.84 -16.83 26.66
C VAL A 90 -5.60 -17.07 25.17
N LYS A 91 -5.55 -18.32 24.74
CA LYS A 91 -5.53 -18.72 23.33
C LYS A 91 -6.95 -18.81 22.78
N VAL A 92 -7.36 -17.79 22.04
CA VAL A 92 -8.58 -17.77 21.24
C VAL A 92 -8.32 -18.55 19.94
N LEU A 93 -9.10 -19.60 19.70
CA LEU A 93 -8.94 -20.43 18.51
C LEU A 93 -9.53 -19.74 17.28
N GLU A 94 -8.90 -19.95 16.12
CA GLU A 94 -9.52 -19.58 14.85
C GLU A 94 -10.81 -20.36 14.61
N GLN A 95 -11.71 -19.78 13.82
CA GLN A 95 -12.91 -20.46 13.38
C GLN A 95 -12.53 -21.65 12.50
N ALA A 96 -13.13 -22.81 12.78
CA ALA A 96 -13.00 -23.98 11.92
C ALA A 96 -13.37 -23.64 10.47
N ASN A 97 -12.68 -24.26 9.51
CA ASN A 97 -13.01 -24.12 8.09
C ASN A 97 -14.44 -24.64 7.85
N LYS A 98 -15.40 -23.71 7.79
CA LYS A 98 -16.79 -23.98 7.41
C LYS A 98 -17.06 -23.60 5.96
N ILE A 99 -16.03 -23.24 5.21
CA ILE A 99 -16.15 -22.86 3.82
C ILE A 99 -16.61 -24.09 3.05
N LYS A 100 -17.80 -23.97 2.46
CA LYS A 100 -18.31 -24.97 1.54
C LYS A 100 -17.88 -24.55 0.15
N VAL A 101 -16.87 -25.21 -0.39
CA VAL A 101 -16.43 -24.95 -1.75
C VAL A 101 -17.40 -25.61 -2.72
N LYS A 102 -17.93 -24.80 -3.62
CA LYS A 102 -18.83 -25.18 -4.72
C LYS A 102 -18.05 -25.54 -5.97
N GLU A 103 -16.95 -24.83 -6.22
CA GLU A 103 -16.13 -24.96 -7.42
C GLU A 103 -14.66 -24.74 -7.08
N PHE A 104 -13.81 -25.63 -7.59
CA PHE A 104 -12.36 -25.48 -7.58
C PHE A 104 -11.91 -25.00 -8.96
N PHE A 105 -11.12 -23.92 -9.03
CA PHE A 105 -10.58 -23.44 -10.30
C PHE A 105 -9.35 -24.26 -10.69
N PRO A 106 -9.27 -24.79 -11.92
CA PRO A 106 -8.16 -25.65 -12.35
C PRO A 106 -6.79 -24.99 -12.18
N ILE A 107 -5.80 -25.77 -11.73
CA ILE A 107 -4.39 -25.37 -11.79
C ILE A 107 -3.78 -25.96 -13.06
N GLU A 108 -3.26 -25.09 -13.91
CA GLU A 108 -2.61 -25.45 -15.16
C GLU A 108 -1.17 -24.94 -15.14
N LEU A 109 -0.20 -25.84 -15.15
CA LEU A 109 1.22 -25.51 -15.12
C LEU A 109 1.86 -25.89 -16.46
N ASN A 110 2.78 -25.05 -16.91
CA ASN A 110 3.53 -25.29 -18.13
C ASN A 110 5.01 -25.37 -17.75
N VAL A 111 5.62 -26.54 -17.93
CA VAL A 111 7.00 -26.82 -17.48
C VAL A 111 7.82 -27.46 -18.59
N LYS A 112 9.14 -27.34 -18.50
CA LYS A 112 10.07 -27.97 -19.44
C LYS A 112 10.37 -29.41 -19.03
N ALA A 113 10.43 -30.33 -19.99
CA ALA A 113 10.83 -31.72 -19.78
C ALA A 113 12.18 -31.81 -19.04
N GLY A 114 12.23 -32.64 -18.00
CA GLY A 114 13.41 -32.84 -17.14
C GLY A 114 13.73 -31.70 -16.17
N SER A 115 12.90 -30.65 -16.09
CA SER A 115 13.05 -29.59 -15.09
C SER A 115 12.37 -29.97 -13.76
N THR A 116 12.87 -29.41 -12.66
CA THR A 116 12.19 -29.44 -11.37
C THR A 116 11.12 -28.35 -11.33
N PHE A 117 9.96 -28.66 -10.77
CA PHE A 117 8.89 -27.70 -10.56
C PHE A 117 8.18 -27.97 -9.24
N GLU A 118 7.45 -26.96 -8.78
CA GLU A 118 6.67 -27.00 -7.54
C GLU A 118 5.18 -26.88 -7.91
N LEU A 119 4.35 -27.73 -7.31
CA LEU A 119 2.89 -27.59 -7.39
C LEU A 119 2.45 -26.45 -6.47
N PRO A 120 1.62 -25.51 -6.98
CA PRO A 120 1.05 -24.46 -6.18
C PRO A 120 0.37 -24.96 -4.91
N MET A 121 0.63 -24.30 -3.79
CA MET A 121 0.01 -24.65 -2.51
C MET A 121 -1.34 -23.98 -2.27
N PHE A 122 -1.76 -23.07 -3.14
CA PHE A 122 -3.03 -22.38 -3.06
C PHE A 122 -3.70 -22.31 -4.42
N ALA A 123 -5.04 -22.24 -4.44
CA ALA A 123 -5.83 -21.96 -5.63
C ALA A 123 -7.05 -21.12 -5.29
N ALA A 124 -7.59 -20.47 -6.32
CA ALA A 124 -8.91 -19.89 -6.27
C ALA A 124 -9.98 -20.98 -6.11
N VAL A 125 -11.00 -20.67 -5.30
CA VAL A 125 -12.21 -21.46 -5.16
C VAL A 125 -13.42 -20.53 -5.17
N ARG A 126 -14.57 -21.07 -5.58
CA ARG A 126 -15.88 -20.45 -5.36
C ARG A 126 -16.60 -21.18 -4.24
N THR A 127 -17.16 -20.43 -3.30
CA THR A 127 -17.95 -20.98 -2.20
C THR A 127 -19.43 -21.18 -2.59
N ASP A 128 -20.20 -21.89 -1.76
CA ASP A 128 -21.66 -22.07 -1.94
C ASP A 128 -22.44 -20.74 -1.92
N ASP A 129 -21.94 -19.73 -1.20
CA ASP A 129 -22.45 -18.36 -1.18
C ASP A 129 -21.79 -17.45 -2.24
N ASP A 130 -21.21 -18.06 -3.28
CA ASP A 130 -20.62 -17.43 -4.47
C ASP A 130 -19.45 -16.47 -4.20
N ARG A 131 -18.81 -16.56 -3.03
CA ARG A 131 -17.57 -15.83 -2.71
C ARG A 131 -16.38 -16.46 -3.44
N LEU A 132 -15.45 -15.62 -3.88
CA LEU A 132 -14.17 -16.04 -4.43
C LEU A 132 -13.09 -15.90 -3.36
N LEU A 133 -12.37 -16.99 -3.09
CA LEU A 133 -11.38 -17.08 -2.04
C LEU A 133 -10.15 -17.87 -2.51
N SER A 134 -8.99 -17.57 -1.94
CA SER A 134 -7.78 -18.38 -2.09
C SER A 134 -7.71 -19.41 -0.97
N GLN A 135 -7.57 -20.69 -1.31
CA GLN A 135 -7.55 -21.81 -0.36
C GLN A 135 -6.32 -22.68 -0.54
N ARG A 136 -5.80 -23.18 0.59
CA ARG A 136 -4.64 -24.06 0.62
C ARG A 136 -4.98 -25.45 0.08
N ILE A 137 -4.03 -26.08 -0.60
CA ILE A 137 -4.12 -27.43 -1.15
C ILE A 137 -3.08 -28.32 -0.44
N ASN A 138 -3.51 -29.52 -0.07
CA ASN A 138 -2.64 -30.60 0.37
C ASN A 138 -2.52 -31.64 -0.75
N TRP A 139 -1.37 -31.69 -1.43
CA TRP A 139 -1.10 -32.64 -2.51
C TRP A 139 -0.73 -34.03 -1.97
N ASP A 140 -1.27 -35.09 -2.59
CA ASP A 140 -1.05 -36.47 -2.13
C ASP A 140 0.43 -36.90 -2.23
N ASP A 141 1.10 -36.46 -3.30
CA ASP A 141 2.46 -36.85 -3.65
C ASP A 141 3.51 -35.76 -3.32
N GLY A 142 3.15 -34.78 -2.49
CA GLY A 142 4.00 -33.64 -2.15
C GLY A 142 4.03 -32.55 -3.24
N VAL A 143 4.79 -31.47 -2.98
CA VAL A 143 4.82 -30.27 -3.83
C VAL A 143 5.95 -30.28 -4.87
N GLU A 144 7.10 -30.87 -4.58
CA GLU A 144 8.28 -30.85 -5.47
C GLU A 144 8.29 -32.05 -6.41
N HIS A 145 8.37 -31.80 -7.71
CA HIS A 145 8.33 -32.81 -8.76
C HIS A 145 9.40 -32.59 -9.82
N THR A 146 9.70 -33.62 -10.60
CA THR A 146 10.53 -33.53 -11.81
C THR A 146 9.69 -33.88 -13.02
N ALA A 147 9.60 -32.96 -13.97
CA ALA A 147 8.82 -33.13 -15.17
C ALA A 147 9.36 -34.30 -16.01
N GLY A 148 8.47 -35.19 -16.44
CA GLY A 148 8.78 -36.34 -17.27
C GLY A 148 9.04 -35.99 -18.72
N GLU A 149 8.62 -36.89 -19.62
CA GLU A 149 8.66 -36.67 -21.06
C GLU A 149 7.50 -35.74 -21.50
N PRO A 150 7.62 -35.04 -22.65
CA PRO A 150 6.56 -34.16 -23.13
C PRO A 150 5.18 -34.83 -23.19
N GLY A 151 4.17 -34.19 -22.59
CA GLY A 151 2.85 -34.76 -22.36
C GLY A 151 2.10 -34.06 -21.22
N GLU A 152 1.03 -34.68 -20.73
CA GLU A 152 0.26 -34.20 -19.58
C GLU A 152 0.48 -35.12 -18.37
N GLU A 153 0.75 -34.51 -17.22
CA GLU A 153 0.80 -35.18 -15.93
C GLU A 153 -0.31 -34.59 -15.04
N SER A 154 -1.05 -35.45 -14.33
CA SER A 154 -2.14 -35.01 -13.44
C SER A 154 -1.81 -35.31 -11.99
N PHE A 155 -2.04 -34.32 -11.13
CA PHE A 155 -1.80 -34.39 -9.70
C PHE A 155 -3.11 -34.26 -8.95
N HIS A 156 -3.23 -35.01 -7.87
CA HIS A 156 -4.40 -35.02 -7.00
C HIS A 156 -4.02 -34.54 -5.60
N GLY A 157 -4.93 -33.78 -4.99
CA GLY A 157 -4.84 -33.35 -3.62
C GLY A 157 -6.22 -33.00 -3.08
N LEU A 158 -6.25 -32.43 -1.89
CA LEU A 158 -7.47 -31.96 -1.24
C LEU A 158 -7.33 -30.52 -0.80
N ILE A 159 -8.41 -29.74 -0.88
CA ILE A 159 -8.47 -28.44 -0.22
C ILE A 159 -8.37 -28.64 1.29
N ASP A 160 -7.47 -27.90 1.93
CA ASP A 160 -7.12 -28.06 3.33
C ASP A 160 -8.34 -27.92 4.25
N GLY A 161 -8.45 -28.84 5.21
CA GLY A 161 -9.60 -28.93 6.12
C GLY A 161 -10.93 -29.35 5.46
N SER A 162 -10.93 -29.85 4.22
CA SER A 162 -12.14 -30.26 3.49
C SER A 162 -12.02 -31.65 2.85
N THR A 163 -13.10 -32.13 2.22
CA THR A 163 -13.13 -33.37 1.41
C THR A 163 -13.20 -33.07 -0.09
N ILE A 164 -12.79 -31.87 -0.51
CA ILE A 164 -13.00 -31.37 -1.87
C ILE A 164 -11.72 -31.61 -2.66
N ASP A 165 -11.85 -32.35 -3.76
CA ASP A 165 -10.74 -32.72 -4.63
C ASP A 165 -10.13 -31.47 -5.28
N ALA A 166 -8.81 -31.38 -5.21
CA ALA A 166 -7.99 -30.43 -5.94
C ALA A 166 -7.21 -31.18 -7.02
N HIS A 167 -7.12 -30.58 -8.20
CA HIS A 167 -6.41 -31.17 -9.33
C HIS A 167 -5.50 -30.15 -9.98
N ALA A 168 -4.29 -30.58 -10.33
CA ALA A 168 -3.41 -29.81 -11.20
C ALA A 168 -3.07 -30.62 -12.45
N THR A 169 -3.12 -29.96 -13.61
CA THR A 169 -2.61 -30.48 -14.87
C THR A 169 -1.28 -29.81 -15.16
N VAL A 170 -0.22 -30.62 -15.29
CA VAL A 170 1.11 -30.17 -15.68
C VAL A 170 1.32 -30.54 -17.14
N HIS A 171 1.41 -29.52 -17.99
CA HIS A 171 1.79 -29.63 -19.39
C HIS A 171 3.30 -29.61 -19.49
N VAL A 172 3.88 -30.76 -19.80
CA VAL A 172 5.32 -30.93 -20.01
C VAL A 172 5.64 -30.67 -21.47
N HIS A 173 6.47 -29.67 -21.71
CA HIS A 173 6.88 -29.22 -23.04
C HIS A 173 8.34 -29.57 -23.31
N ALA A 174 8.69 -29.82 -24.56
CA ALA A 174 10.08 -30.06 -24.95
C ALA A 174 10.97 -28.80 -24.78
N GLU A 175 10.38 -27.63 -25.02
CA GLU A 175 10.99 -26.32 -24.80
C GLU A 175 10.35 -25.64 -23.59
N ASP A 176 11.03 -24.63 -23.02
CA ASP A 176 10.48 -23.91 -21.88
C ASP A 176 9.32 -23.00 -22.33
N PRO A 177 8.08 -23.27 -21.91
CA PRO A 177 6.92 -22.45 -22.28
C PRO A 177 6.93 -21.09 -21.56
N GLN A 178 7.72 -20.95 -20.50
CA GLN A 178 7.96 -19.71 -19.76
C GLN A 178 9.34 -19.12 -20.10
N ALA A 179 9.88 -19.48 -21.28
CA ALA A 179 11.12 -18.91 -21.77
C ALA A 179 11.07 -17.37 -21.69
N PRO A 180 12.16 -16.72 -21.21
CA PRO A 180 12.23 -15.27 -21.13
C PRO A 180 11.85 -14.59 -22.45
N VAL A 181 10.93 -13.64 -22.37
CA VAL A 181 10.57 -12.72 -23.47
C VAL A 181 11.32 -11.39 -23.32
N ASP A 182 11.18 -10.53 -24.31
CA ASP A 182 11.69 -9.15 -24.23
C ASP A 182 10.95 -8.39 -23.13
N ALA A 183 11.69 -8.04 -22.07
CA ALA A 183 11.18 -7.27 -20.92
C ALA A 183 11.38 -5.76 -21.07
N THR A 184 11.80 -5.28 -22.25
CA THR A 184 12.03 -3.87 -22.51
C THR A 184 10.72 -3.09 -22.40
N ALA A 185 10.68 -2.11 -21.50
CA ALA A 185 9.57 -1.18 -21.37
C ALA A 185 9.38 -0.38 -22.67
N LYS A 186 8.12 -0.07 -23.02
CA LYS A 186 7.80 0.75 -24.20
C LYS A 186 8.14 2.22 -23.99
N VAL A 187 8.05 2.70 -22.75
CA VAL A 187 8.41 4.06 -22.35
C VAL A 187 9.23 4.04 -21.05
N ALA A 188 10.14 4.99 -20.91
CA ALA A 188 10.97 5.17 -19.71
C ALA A 188 10.45 6.37 -18.88
N PRO A 189 10.34 6.24 -17.55
CA PRO A 189 9.95 7.37 -16.70
C PRO A 189 11.05 8.43 -16.68
N VAL A 190 10.66 9.70 -16.59
CA VAL A 190 11.59 10.77 -16.23
C VAL A 190 11.68 10.85 -14.72
N SER A 191 12.90 10.79 -14.18
CA SER A 191 13.12 10.82 -12.72
C SER A 191 12.58 12.11 -12.10
N ILE A 192 11.93 11.98 -10.94
CA ILE A 192 11.45 13.10 -10.12
C ILE A 192 12.56 14.10 -9.76
N SER A 193 13.84 13.69 -9.81
CA SER A 193 14.99 14.58 -9.62
C SER A 193 15.02 15.75 -10.60
N HIS A 194 14.35 15.62 -11.75
CA HIS A 194 14.25 16.62 -12.80
C HIS A 194 12.97 17.48 -12.73
N VAL A 195 12.06 17.18 -11.80
CA VAL A 195 10.77 17.87 -11.69
C VAL A 195 10.72 18.71 -10.42
N ARG A 196 10.25 19.95 -10.51
CA ARG A 196 10.04 20.84 -9.35
C ARG A 196 8.62 21.36 -9.36
N LEU A 197 7.87 21.12 -8.29
CA LEU A 197 6.60 21.80 -8.06
C LEU A 197 6.86 23.25 -7.66
N THR A 198 6.04 24.17 -8.14
CA THR A 198 6.21 25.61 -7.88
C THR A 198 4.88 26.28 -7.54
N GLY A 199 4.95 27.52 -7.05
CA GLY A 199 3.77 28.31 -6.71
C GLY A 199 3.10 27.88 -5.40
N ASP A 200 1.86 28.33 -5.22
CA ASP A 200 1.09 28.22 -3.97
C ASP A 200 -0.06 27.20 -4.08
N GLY A 201 0.02 26.27 -5.05
CA GLY A 201 -0.97 25.21 -5.21
C GLY A 201 -0.86 24.13 -4.13
N PHE A 202 -1.95 23.42 -3.85
CA PHE A 202 -2.04 22.53 -2.68
C PHE A 202 -0.96 21.43 -2.69
N LEU A 203 -0.62 20.84 -3.84
CA LEU A 203 0.45 19.83 -3.94
C LEU A 203 1.82 20.40 -3.54
N ALA A 204 2.17 21.59 -4.05
CA ALA A 204 3.42 22.27 -3.72
C ALA A 204 3.47 22.66 -2.24
N CYS A 205 2.35 23.16 -1.69
CA CYS A 205 2.23 23.48 -0.27
C CYS A 205 2.36 22.23 0.62
N ASN A 206 1.72 21.11 0.27
CA ASN A 206 1.84 19.84 1.00
C ASN A 206 3.30 19.36 1.02
N GLN A 207 3.96 19.38 -0.14
CA GLN A 207 5.38 19.01 -0.25
C GLN A 207 6.27 19.92 0.61
N ALA A 208 6.03 21.23 0.59
CA ALA A 208 6.78 22.19 1.39
C ALA A 208 6.61 21.98 2.90
N ARG A 209 5.38 21.71 3.38
CA ARG A 209 5.11 21.42 4.80
C ARG A 209 5.79 20.13 5.25
N ARG A 210 5.73 19.08 4.42
CA ARG A 210 6.41 17.82 4.73
C ARG A 210 7.93 17.99 4.76
N LEU A 211 8.48 18.79 3.85
CA LEU A 211 9.90 19.13 3.84
C LEU A 211 10.32 19.89 5.10
N GLU A 212 9.51 20.84 5.55
CA GLU A 212 9.73 21.56 6.81
C GLU A 212 9.73 20.61 8.01
N PHE A 213 8.73 19.72 8.10
CA PHE A 213 8.67 18.68 9.13
C PHE A 213 9.95 17.83 9.16
N LEU A 214 10.37 17.27 8.02
CA LEU A 214 11.55 16.40 7.93
C LEU A 214 12.83 17.10 8.42
N ARG A 215 12.98 18.42 8.22
CA ARG A 215 14.14 19.17 8.74
C ARG A 215 14.18 19.21 10.28
N THR A 216 13.05 19.05 10.95
CA THR A 216 12.94 19.11 12.42
C THR A 216 13.12 17.75 13.10
N VAL A 217 12.99 16.64 12.36
CA VAL A 217 13.09 15.28 12.89
C VAL A 217 14.48 15.03 13.49
N ASP A 218 14.53 14.45 14.68
CA ASP A 218 15.76 14.02 15.35
C ASP A 218 16.28 12.71 14.72
N ASP A 219 17.40 12.80 14.00
CA ASP A 219 18.00 11.64 13.32
C ASP A 219 18.49 10.58 14.31
N ASP A 220 18.96 10.98 15.49
CA ASP A 220 19.42 10.03 16.51
C ASP A 220 18.25 9.31 17.18
N GLN A 221 17.08 9.95 17.29
CA GLN A 221 15.84 9.27 17.70
C GLN A 221 15.47 8.16 16.70
N MET A 222 15.53 8.45 15.39
CA MET A 222 15.28 7.45 14.34
C MET A 222 16.27 6.27 14.35
N LEU A 223 17.43 6.42 15.01
CA LEU A 223 18.47 5.40 15.11
C LEU A 223 18.54 4.70 16.47
N VAL A 224 17.73 5.13 17.45
CA VAL A 224 17.88 4.73 18.86
C VAL A 224 17.77 3.22 19.07
N GLU A 225 16.78 2.57 18.45
CA GLU A 225 16.56 1.13 18.61
C GLU A 225 17.59 0.29 17.83
N PHE A 226 18.06 0.78 16.67
CA PHE A 226 19.17 0.16 15.93
C PHE A 226 20.45 0.17 16.74
N ARG A 227 20.81 1.32 17.32
CA ARG A 227 21.98 1.47 18.20
C ARG A 227 21.85 0.55 19.41
N ARG A 228 20.67 0.49 20.05
CA ARG A 228 20.41 -0.38 21.20
C ARG A 228 20.57 -1.87 20.84
N ALA A 229 20.01 -2.33 19.73
CA ALA A 229 20.14 -3.71 19.27
C ALA A 229 21.60 -4.07 18.91
N ALA A 230 22.32 -3.14 18.28
CA ALA A 230 23.75 -3.27 18.00
C ALA A 230 24.65 -3.04 19.23
N GLY A 231 24.12 -2.67 20.39
CA GLY A 231 24.90 -2.42 21.60
C GLY A 231 25.83 -1.21 21.49
N LEU A 232 25.47 -0.26 20.63
CA LEU A 232 26.15 1.01 20.41
C LEU A 232 25.61 2.10 21.36
N ASP A 233 26.35 3.19 21.52
CA ASP A 233 25.89 4.37 22.24
C ASP A 233 24.69 5.00 21.50
N THR A 234 23.57 5.20 22.22
CA THR A 234 22.34 5.83 21.73
C THR A 234 22.41 7.35 21.69
N LYS A 235 23.54 7.95 22.10
CA LYS A 235 23.80 9.41 22.12
C LYS A 235 22.81 10.20 22.99
N GLY A 236 22.10 9.52 23.90
CA GLY A 236 21.07 10.14 24.73
C GLY A 236 19.80 10.52 23.98
N ALA A 237 19.58 9.95 22.79
CA ALA A 237 18.35 10.12 22.02
C ALA A 237 17.12 9.67 22.83
N PRO A 238 15.97 10.36 22.68
CA PRO A 238 14.72 9.91 23.27
C PRO A 238 14.27 8.57 22.65
N ASP A 239 13.39 7.86 23.36
CA ASP A 239 12.76 6.65 22.81
C ASP A 239 11.83 7.01 21.65
N MET A 240 11.67 6.05 20.73
CA MET A 240 10.64 6.12 19.69
C MET A 240 9.24 5.93 20.30
N ILE A 241 8.21 6.38 19.59
CA ILE A 241 6.80 6.24 19.96
C ILE A 241 6.06 5.30 19.00
N GLY A 242 4.81 4.97 19.33
CA GLY A 242 3.93 4.20 18.46
C GLY A 242 4.47 2.81 18.15
N TRP A 243 4.39 2.40 16.89
CA TRP A 243 4.82 1.07 16.48
C TRP A 243 6.35 0.91 16.39
N ASP A 244 7.10 2.00 16.64
CA ASP A 244 8.55 1.98 16.83
C ASP A 244 8.98 2.02 18.31
N ALA A 245 8.04 2.08 19.26
CA ALA A 245 8.35 2.09 20.68
C ALA A 245 9.24 0.89 21.09
N PRO A 246 10.04 1.00 22.16
CA PRO A 246 11.00 -0.03 22.57
C PRO A 246 10.39 -1.43 22.78
N ASP A 247 9.12 -1.49 23.18
CA ASP A 247 8.34 -2.70 23.42
C ASP A 247 7.56 -3.19 22.19
N SER A 248 7.48 -2.40 21.12
CA SER A 248 6.85 -2.78 19.86
C SER A 248 7.75 -3.68 19.01
N LEU A 249 7.14 -4.66 18.34
CA LEU A 249 7.81 -5.63 17.48
C LEU A 249 7.98 -5.15 16.02
N LEU A 250 7.37 -4.03 15.62
CA LEU A 250 7.54 -3.47 14.28
C LEU A 250 8.70 -2.45 14.19
N ARG A 251 9.33 -2.11 15.32
CA ARG A 251 10.38 -1.08 15.41
C ARG A 251 11.46 -1.18 14.34
N GLY A 252 11.89 -0.04 13.84
CA GLY A 252 12.79 0.16 12.70
C GLY A 252 12.06 0.43 11.39
N HIS A 253 10.74 0.20 11.29
CA HIS A 253 10.02 0.40 10.04
C HIS A 253 9.91 1.88 9.66
N THR A 254 9.65 2.78 10.62
CA THR A 254 9.59 4.22 10.35
C THR A 254 10.95 4.76 9.96
N THR A 255 12.05 4.24 10.53
CA THR A 255 13.41 4.60 10.08
C THR A 255 13.64 4.24 8.62
N GLY A 256 13.13 3.09 8.17
CA GLY A 256 13.16 2.69 6.76
C GLY A 256 12.38 3.67 5.87
N HIS A 257 11.15 4.00 6.25
CA HIS A 257 10.35 5.03 5.57
C HIS A 257 11.04 6.41 5.57
N TYR A 258 11.69 6.77 6.67
CA TYR A 258 12.40 8.03 6.81
C TYR A 258 13.60 8.13 5.86
N LEU A 259 14.32 7.04 5.62
CA LEU A 259 15.37 6.99 4.58
C LEU A 259 14.79 7.30 3.19
N SER A 260 13.71 6.60 2.79
CA SER A 260 13.02 6.85 1.51
C SER A 260 12.50 8.29 1.45
N ALA A 261 11.89 8.79 2.51
CA ALA A 261 11.37 10.15 2.58
C ALA A 261 12.47 11.21 2.40
N LEU A 262 13.63 11.05 3.07
CA LEU A 262 14.76 11.97 2.90
C LEU A 262 15.34 11.90 1.47
N ALA A 263 15.44 10.69 0.89
CA ALA A 263 15.93 10.52 -0.48
C ALA A 263 15.00 11.15 -1.52
N LEU A 264 13.69 10.88 -1.43
CA LEU A 264 12.67 11.47 -2.28
C LEU A 264 12.57 12.98 -2.09
N ALA A 265 12.62 13.46 -0.85
CA ALA A 265 12.61 14.90 -0.54
C ALA A 265 13.82 15.61 -1.14
N TYR A 266 15.02 15.02 -1.06
CA TYR A 266 16.19 15.56 -1.74
C TYR A 266 16.01 15.56 -3.26
N ALA A 267 15.48 14.49 -3.86
CA ALA A 267 15.21 14.44 -5.29
C ALA A 267 14.26 15.56 -5.75
N ALA A 268 13.15 15.73 -5.03
CA ALA A 268 12.08 16.67 -5.36
C ALA A 268 12.44 18.13 -5.07
N SER A 269 13.40 18.42 -4.17
CA SER A 269 13.70 19.79 -3.73
C SER A 269 15.13 20.26 -4.00
N GLY A 270 16.11 19.35 -4.07
CA GLY A 270 17.53 19.67 -4.05
C GLY A 270 18.05 20.19 -2.70
N ASP A 271 17.33 19.95 -1.59
CA ASP A 271 17.73 20.46 -0.27
C ASP A 271 18.94 19.71 0.32
N GLU A 272 20.09 20.38 0.36
CA GLU A 272 21.35 19.85 0.90
C GLU A 272 21.31 19.53 2.41
N THR A 273 20.41 20.17 3.17
CA THR A 273 20.21 19.84 4.60
C THR A 273 19.58 18.46 4.72
N ILE A 274 18.56 18.18 3.92
CA ILE A 274 17.93 16.86 3.84
C ILE A 274 18.94 15.80 3.38
N LYS A 275 19.73 16.12 2.35
CA LYS A 275 20.81 15.22 1.90
C LYS A 275 21.80 14.90 3.02
N SER A 276 22.20 15.90 3.80
CA SER A 276 23.12 15.73 4.92
C SER A 276 22.55 14.82 6.01
N LYS A 277 21.24 14.93 6.30
CA LYS A 277 20.53 14.04 7.23
C LYS A 277 20.49 12.60 6.69
N LEU A 278 20.18 12.42 5.41
CA LEU A 278 20.21 11.11 4.75
C LEU A 278 21.58 10.44 4.88
N ASP A 279 22.63 11.16 4.51
CA ASP A 279 24.01 10.65 4.57
C ASP A 279 24.41 10.25 6.01
N TYR A 280 23.96 11.02 7.01
CA TYR A 280 24.19 10.72 8.42
C TYR A 280 23.47 9.45 8.89
N VAL A 281 22.20 9.28 8.54
CA VAL A 281 21.41 8.09 8.90
C VAL A 281 22.00 6.84 8.24
N VAL A 282 22.35 6.91 6.95
CA VAL A 282 23.01 5.82 6.22
C VAL A 282 24.34 5.43 6.87
N ALA A 283 25.20 6.41 7.17
CA ALA A 283 26.47 6.15 7.83
C ALA A 283 26.29 5.49 9.20
N SER A 284 25.29 5.93 9.98
CA SER A 284 24.96 5.32 11.27
C SER A 284 24.42 3.89 11.14
N LEU A 285 23.63 3.61 10.11
CA LEU A 285 23.15 2.24 9.84
C LEU A 285 24.29 1.32 9.38
N ALA A 286 25.27 1.84 8.65
CA ALA A 286 26.50 1.11 8.34
C ALA A 286 27.28 0.76 9.62
N GLU A 287 27.44 1.71 10.55
CA GLU A 287 28.05 1.46 11.88
C GLU A 287 27.28 0.37 12.65
N VAL A 288 25.95 0.38 12.60
CA VAL A 288 25.08 -0.63 13.22
C VAL A 288 25.28 -2.00 12.58
N GLN A 289 25.29 -2.09 11.24
CA GLN A 289 25.51 -3.34 10.52
C GLN A 289 26.89 -3.93 10.83
N ASP A 290 27.94 -3.10 10.85
CA ASP A 290 29.29 -3.51 11.24
C ASP A 290 29.36 -3.97 12.70
N ALA A 291 28.63 -3.33 13.62
CA ALA A 291 28.57 -3.73 15.03
C ALA A 291 27.79 -5.03 15.28
N PHE A 292 26.92 -5.43 14.35
CA PHE A 292 26.31 -6.75 14.35
C PHE A 292 27.30 -7.85 13.91
N GLU A 293 28.29 -7.52 13.07
CA GLU A 293 29.28 -8.50 12.61
C GLU A 293 30.03 -9.15 13.79
N GLY A 294 29.94 -10.47 13.90
CA GLY A 294 30.63 -11.25 14.94
C GLY A 294 29.90 -11.35 16.29
N LYS A 295 28.69 -10.77 16.42
CA LYS A 295 27.82 -11.05 17.57
C LYS A 295 27.29 -12.49 17.54
N GLU A 296 27.23 -13.11 18.71
CA GLU A 296 26.67 -14.45 18.86
C GLU A 296 25.20 -14.48 18.43
N GLY A 297 24.86 -15.42 17.54
CA GLY A 297 23.49 -15.59 17.03
C GLY A 297 23.08 -14.62 15.92
N ILE A 298 24.00 -13.80 15.38
CA ILE A 298 23.73 -12.89 14.25
C ILE A 298 24.57 -13.32 13.04
N HIS A 299 23.93 -13.44 11.89
CA HIS A 299 24.57 -13.82 10.64
C HIS A 299 25.08 -12.59 9.86
N PRO A 300 26.13 -12.73 9.03
CA PRO A 300 26.70 -11.62 8.27
C PRO A 300 25.67 -10.90 7.39
N GLY A 301 25.75 -9.57 7.34
CA GLY A 301 24.89 -8.71 6.53
C GLY A 301 23.54 -8.33 7.16
N PHE A 302 23.22 -8.87 8.33
CA PHE A 302 22.00 -8.54 9.06
C PHE A 302 21.95 -7.06 9.48
N LEU A 303 20.77 -6.43 9.32
CA LEU A 303 20.48 -5.09 9.80
C LEU A 303 19.01 -5.00 10.24
N SER A 304 18.77 -4.59 11.49
CA SER A 304 17.44 -4.32 12.04
C SER A 304 17.56 -3.56 13.38
N ALA A 305 16.44 -3.02 13.87
CA ALA A 305 16.28 -2.46 15.22
C ALA A 305 16.09 -3.54 16.32
N TYR A 306 16.33 -4.80 15.97
CA TYR A 306 16.27 -5.97 16.85
C TYR A 306 17.19 -7.09 16.34
N SER A 307 17.43 -8.14 17.14
CA SER A 307 18.19 -9.33 16.70
C SER A 307 17.37 -10.24 15.76
N GLU A 308 17.98 -11.29 15.20
CA GLU A 308 17.30 -12.20 14.26
C GLU A 308 16.09 -12.98 14.81
N PHE A 309 15.76 -12.85 16.10
CA PHE A 309 14.77 -13.71 16.78
C PHE A 309 13.38 -13.73 16.12
N GLN A 310 12.90 -12.61 15.57
CA GLN A 310 11.59 -12.58 14.90
C GLN A 310 11.61 -13.39 13.60
N PHE A 311 12.73 -13.38 12.88
CA PHE A 311 12.91 -14.18 11.68
C PHE A 311 13.03 -15.67 12.04
N ASP A 312 13.65 -16.00 13.17
CA ASP A 312 13.72 -17.39 13.67
C ASP A 312 12.30 -17.87 14.03
N LYS A 313 11.53 -17.04 14.73
CA LYS A 313 10.15 -17.34 15.13
C LYS A 313 9.19 -17.43 13.94
N LEU A 314 9.39 -16.64 12.90
CA LEU A 314 8.59 -16.76 11.68
C LEU A 314 8.81 -18.10 10.98
N GLN A 315 10.04 -18.62 10.96
CA GLN A 315 10.33 -19.95 10.42
C GLN A 315 9.69 -21.08 11.25
N GLU A 316 9.35 -20.81 12.52
CA GLU A 316 8.56 -21.66 13.40
C GLU A 316 7.05 -21.36 13.33
N TYR A 317 6.62 -20.51 12.38
CA TYR A 317 5.23 -20.08 12.19
C TYR A 317 4.60 -19.38 13.41
N ALA A 318 5.40 -18.62 14.18
CA ALA A 318 4.87 -17.80 15.26
C ALA A 318 3.87 -16.76 14.71
N PRO A 319 2.61 -16.72 15.18
CA PRO A 319 1.59 -15.82 14.65
C PRO A 319 1.73 -14.42 15.24
N TYR A 320 1.08 -13.45 14.60
CA TYR A 320 0.85 -12.14 15.21
C TYR A 320 -0.08 -12.27 16.43
N PRO A 321 0.16 -11.57 17.56
CA PRO A 321 1.21 -10.56 17.79
C PRO A 321 2.51 -11.08 18.44
N THR A 322 2.76 -12.40 18.45
CA THR A 322 4.02 -12.96 19.02
C THR A 322 5.27 -12.42 18.30
N ILE A 323 5.13 -12.20 17.00
CA ILE A 323 6.04 -11.44 16.14
C ILE A 323 5.21 -10.48 15.29
N TRP A 324 5.87 -9.48 14.71
CA TRP A 324 5.21 -8.51 13.85
C TRP A 324 6.03 -8.25 12.58
N ALA A 325 5.56 -8.81 11.46
CA ALA A 325 5.99 -8.52 10.10
C ALA A 325 7.51 -8.26 9.91
N PRO A 326 8.42 -9.18 10.30
CA PRO A 326 9.84 -8.89 10.32
C PRO A 326 10.43 -8.61 8.93
N TYR A 327 9.90 -9.22 7.87
CA TYR A 327 10.31 -8.94 6.50
C TYR A 327 9.70 -7.65 5.94
N TYR A 328 8.53 -7.20 6.42
CA TYR A 328 8.01 -5.87 6.09
C TYR A 328 8.93 -4.77 6.60
N THR A 329 9.41 -4.89 7.84
CA THR A 329 10.34 -3.91 8.44
C THR A 329 11.67 -3.92 7.69
N LEU A 330 12.20 -5.11 7.38
CA LEU A 330 13.42 -5.23 6.57
C LEU A 330 13.24 -4.62 5.17
N HIS A 331 12.06 -4.79 4.56
CA HIS A 331 11.73 -4.16 3.29
C HIS A 331 11.84 -2.63 3.36
N LYS A 332 11.27 -1.97 4.38
CA LYS A 332 11.36 -0.50 4.48
C LYS A 332 12.80 -0.02 4.57
N ILE A 333 13.63 -0.72 5.35
CA ILE A 333 15.05 -0.42 5.49
C ILE A 333 15.76 -0.61 4.14
N LEU A 334 15.52 -1.74 3.46
CA LEU A 334 16.15 -2.04 2.19
C LEU A 334 15.74 -1.07 1.09
N ALA A 335 14.45 -0.76 0.98
CA ALA A 335 13.92 0.23 0.04
C ALA A 335 14.55 1.61 0.28
N GLY A 336 14.59 2.08 1.53
CA GLY A 336 15.20 3.35 1.89
C GLY A 336 16.69 3.45 1.57
N LEU A 337 17.45 2.35 1.73
CA LEU A 337 18.85 2.31 1.32
C LEU A 337 19.03 2.35 -0.21
N ILE A 338 18.16 1.65 -0.95
CA ILE A 338 18.14 1.69 -2.41
C ILE A 338 17.77 3.10 -2.92
N ASP A 339 16.78 3.74 -2.31
CA ASP A 339 16.38 5.12 -2.63
C ASP A 339 17.51 6.11 -2.34
N ALA A 340 18.23 5.93 -1.23
CA ALA A 340 19.39 6.75 -0.91
C ALA A 340 20.49 6.68 -1.98
N TYR A 341 20.68 5.50 -2.59
CA TYR A 341 21.57 5.34 -3.73
C TYR A 341 21.00 6.01 -4.99
N ASN A 342 19.76 5.67 -5.36
CA ASN A 342 19.14 6.12 -6.62
C ASN A 342 18.98 7.64 -6.69
N TYR A 343 18.60 8.29 -5.60
CA TYR A 343 18.28 9.72 -5.59
C TYR A 343 19.41 10.61 -5.05
N ALA A 344 20.30 10.09 -4.21
CA ALA A 344 21.39 10.88 -3.61
C ALA A 344 22.79 10.37 -3.93
N GLY A 345 22.93 9.30 -4.73
CA GLY A 345 24.22 8.72 -5.11
C GLY A 345 25.01 8.14 -3.94
N ASN A 346 24.34 7.76 -2.85
CA ASN A 346 25.01 7.29 -1.64
C ASN A 346 25.52 5.84 -1.81
N GLN A 347 26.80 5.69 -2.13
CA GLN A 347 27.42 4.37 -2.34
C GLN A 347 27.42 3.49 -1.08
N THR A 348 27.57 4.09 0.10
CA THR A 348 27.50 3.35 1.37
C THR A 348 26.14 2.70 1.56
N ALA A 349 25.05 3.37 1.14
CA ALA A 349 23.72 2.79 1.19
C ALA A 349 23.62 1.53 0.32
N LEU A 350 24.16 1.56 -0.90
CA LEU A 350 24.18 0.39 -1.79
C LEU A 350 25.01 -0.76 -1.21
N ASP A 351 26.15 -0.47 -0.58
CA ASP A 351 27.00 -1.48 0.05
C ASP A 351 26.28 -2.17 1.22
N VAL A 352 25.58 -1.40 2.07
CA VAL A 352 24.76 -1.92 3.19
C VAL A 352 23.58 -2.74 2.65
N ALA A 353 22.87 -2.24 1.64
CA ALA A 353 21.75 -2.92 1.00
C ALA A 353 22.17 -4.26 0.37
N SER A 354 23.32 -4.28 -0.32
CA SER A 354 23.89 -5.49 -0.91
C SER A 354 24.11 -6.60 0.13
N LYS A 355 24.69 -6.25 1.28
CA LYS A 355 24.87 -7.17 2.42
C LYS A 355 23.54 -7.69 2.99
N VAL A 356 22.50 -6.85 3.04
CA VAL A 356 21.14 -7.27 3.45
C VAL A 356 20.54 -8.25 2.43
N GLY A 357 20.74 -8.01 1.13
CA GLY A 357 20.34 -8.93 0.07
C GLY A 357 21.00 -10.31 0.19
N ASP A 358 22.30 -10.33 0.46
CA ASP A 358 23.06 -11.57 0.68
C ASP A 358 22.57 -12.33 1.93
N TRP A 359 22.35 -11.62 3.04
CA TRP A 359 21.80 -12.20 4.26
C TRP A 359 20.43 -12.83 4.01
N THR A 360 19.56 -12.14 3.27
CA THR A 360 18.22 -12.60 2.95
C THR A 360 18.28 -13.90 2.13
N TYR A 361 19.12 -13.94 1.10
CA TYR A 361 19.35 -15.15 0.30
C TYR A 361 19.89 -16.30 1.16
N ASP A 362 20.97 -16.07 1.89
CA ASP A 362 21.67 -17.12 2.65
C ASP A 362 20.78 -17.71 3.76
N ARG A 363 19.78 -16.96 4.22
CA ARG A 363 18.79 -17.39 5.20
C ARG A 363 17.63 -18.16 4.56
N LEU A 364 16.96 -17.59 3.56
CA LEU A 364 15.74 -18.16 2.98
C LEU A 364 16.00 -19.33 2.02
N SER A 365 17.13 -19.34 1.31
CA SER A 365 17.48 -20.40 0.33
C SER A 365 17.66 -21.79 0.94
N LYS A 366 17.67 -21.89 2.27
CA LYS A 366 17.76 -23.15 3.03
C LYS A 366 16.40 -23.74 3.39
N LEU A 367 15.33 -22.99 3.20
CA LEU A 367 13.98 -23.41 3.59
C LEU A 367 13.30 -24.14 2.41
N PRO A 368 12.59 -25.26 2.67
CA PRO A 368 11.76 -25.90 1.65
C PRO A 368 10.68 -24.96 1.13
N HIS A 369 10.25 -25.15 -0.12
CA HIS A 369 9.17 -24.36 -0.72
C HIS A 369 7.91 -24.34 0.14
N GLU A 370 7.53 -25.49 0.68
CA GLU A 370 6.34 -25.60 1.54
C GLU A 370 6.40 -24.67 2.76
N GLN A 371 7.59 -24.54 3.37
CA GLN A 371 7.78 -23.67 4.52
C GLN A 371 7.68 -22.19 4.15
N LEU A 372 8.22 -21.81 2.99
CA LEU A 372 8.11 -20.44 2.47
C LEU A 372 6.64 -20.07 2.21
N GLN A 373 5.89 -20.92 1.51
CA GLN A 373 4.48 -20.66 1.22
C GLN A 373 3.63 -20.56 2.50
N ASN A 374 3.91 -21.43 3.49
CA ASN A 374 3.24 -21.33 4.78
C ASN A 374 3.56 -20.00 5.47
N MET A 375 4.82 -19.56 5.51
CA MET A 375 5.21 -18.26 6.07
C MET A 375 4.47 -17.10 5.40
N TRP A 376 4.49 -17.03 4.06
CA TRP A 376 3.92 -15.92 3.28
C TRP A 376 2.39 -15.86 3.33
N SER A 377 1.75 -16.99 3.62
CA SER A 377 0.30 -17.07 3.77
C SER A 377 -0.23 -16.60 5.14
N MET A 378 0.65 -16.34 6.12
CA MET A 378 0.27 -15.92 7.47
C MET A 378 -0.19 -14.46 7.52
N TYR A 379 -1.28 -14.20 8.25
CA TYR A 379 -1.78 -12.85 8.49
C TYR A 379 -0.80 -12.03 9.34
N ILE A 380 -0.34 -10.89 8.82
CA ILE A 380 0.60 -9.92 9.43
C ILE A 380 2.00 -10.48 9.73
N ALA A 381 2.12 -11.60 10.45
CA ALA A 381 3.42 -12.21 10.76
C ALA A 381 4.20 -12.57 9.49
N GLY A 382 3.49 -13.05 8.47
CA GLY A 382 4.02 -13.40 7.15
C GLY A 382 4.16 -12.21 6.20
N GLU A 383 3.78 -11.00 6.61
CA GLU A 383 3.88 -9.83 5.77
C GLU A 383 5.34 -9.46 5.50
N PHE A 384 5.67 -9.36 4.21
CA PHE A 384 7.00 -9.01 3.74
C PHE A 384 7.03 -7.72 2.90
N GLY A 385 5.89 -7.03 2.77
CA GLY A 385 5.77 -5.87 1.88
C GLY A 385 6.32 -6.15 0.47
N GLY A 386 7.18 -5.28 -0.04
CA GLY A 386 7.84 -5.38 -1.34
C GLY A 386 9.27 -5.91 -1.26
N MET A 387 9.55 -6.93 -0.43
CA MET A 387 10.89 -7.55 -0.42
C MET A 387 11.29 -8.07 -1.81
N ASN A 388 10.35 -8.66 -2.56
CA ASN A 388 10.59 -9.08 -3.93
C ASN A 388 10.93 -7.89 -4.86
N GLU A 389 10.20 -6.78 -4.75
CA GLU A 389 10.50 -5.52 -5.45
C GLU A 389 11.91 -5.03 -5.14
N SER A 390 12.23 -4.88 -3.85
CA SER A 390 13.50 -4.30 -3.38
C SER A 390 14.70 -5.16 -3.77
N LEU A 391 14.58 -6.49 -3.70
CA LEU A 391 15.65 -7.41 -4.09
C LEU A 391 15.84 -7.47 -5.61
N ALA A 392 14.77 -7.39 -6.39
CA ALA A 392 14.86 -7.29 -7.85
C ALA A 392 15.50 -5.96 -8.30
N ASN A 393 15.12 -4.84 -7.66
CA ASN A 393 15.76 -3.54 -7.87
C ASN A 393 17.23 -3.58 -7.47
N LEU A 394 17.57 -4.19 -6.32
CA LEU A 394 18.95 -4.35 -5.88
C LEU A 394 19.77 -5.16 -6.89
N TYR A 395 19.23 -6.26 -7.42
CA TYR A 395 19.86 -7.01 -8.51
C TYR A 395 20.12 -6.17 -9.75
N ALA A 396 19.19 -5.29 -10.13
CA ALA A 396 19.37 -4.39 -11.26
C ALA A 396 20.56 -3.44 -11.07
N LEU A 397 20.87 -3.07 -9.82
CA LEU A 397 22.00 -2.20 -9.44
C LEU A 397 23.32 -2.97 -9.26
N THR A 398 23.29 -4.13 -8.61
CA THR A 398 24.49 -4.88 -8.20
C THR A 398 24.92 -5.94 -9.22
N HIS A 399 23.97 -6.44 -10.00
CA HIS A 399 24.08 -7.64 -10.84
C HIS A 399 24.48 -8.91 -10.06
N GLU A 400 24.27 -8.95 -8.74
CA GLU A 400 24.56 -10.12 -7.90
C GLU A 400 23.42 -11.16 -8.00
N PRO A 401 23.66 -12.36 -8.58
CA PRO A 401 22.60 -13.34 -8.81
C PRO A 401 21.87 -13.79 -7.53
N LYS A 402 22.53 -13.75 -6.37
CA LYS A 402 21.86 -14.04 -5.09
C LYS A 402 20.66 -13.13 -4.82
N HIS A 403 20.72 -11.85 -5.23
CA HIS A 403 19.66 -10.88 -4.97
C HIS A 403 18.40 -11.22 -5.78
N LEU A 404 18.57 -11.57 -7.06
CA LEU A 404 17.46 -12.04 -7.89
C LEU A 404 16.90 -13.38 -7.40
N ALA A 405 17.77 -14.31 -7.00
CA ALA A 405 17.33 -15.58 -6.44
C ALA A 405 16.54 -15.37 -5.13
N ALA A 406 16.97 -14.45 -4.26
CA ALA A 406 16.24 -14.09 -3.05
C ALA A 406 14.89 -13.46 -3.36
N ALA A 407 14.80 -12.58 -4.37
CA ALA A 407 13.54 -11.95 -4.76
C ALA A 407 12.45 -13.00 -5.09
N ARG A 408 12.82 -14.09 -5.77
CA ARG A 408 11.93 -15.19 -6.13
C ARG A 408 11.48 -16.06 -4.94
N LEU A 409 12.22 -16.07 -3.83
CA LEU A 409 11.83 -16.81 -2.61
C LEU A 409 10.61 -16.20 -1.91
N PHE A 410 10.17 -15.01 -2.33
CA PHE A 410 8.97 -14.31 -1.85
C PHE A 410 7.76 -14.48 -2.79
N ASP A 411 7.83 -15.36 -3.80
CA ASP A 411 6.64 -15.73 -4.57
C ASP A 411 5.61 -16.35 -3.62
N ASN A 412 4.42 -15.75 -3.56
CA ASN A 412 3.36 -16.08 -2.62
C ASN A 412 2.16 -16.66 -3.37
N ASP A 413 2.03 -17.99 -3.34
CA ASP A 413 0.99 -18.72 -4.07
C ASP A 413 -0.42 -18.27 -3.71
N ARG A 414 -0.65 -17.94 -2.43
CA ARG A 414 -1.96 -17.50 -1.93
C ARG A 414 -2.48 -16.30 -2.71
N LEU A 415 -1.59 -15.41 -3.13
CA LEU A 415 -1.91 -14.23 -3.93
C LEU A 415 -1.79 -14.51 -5.44
N MET A 416 -0.65 -15.05 -5.86
CA MET A 416 -0.25 -15.07 -7.27
C MET A 416 -0.91 -16.19 -8.08
N VAL A 417 -1.28 -17.32 -7.46
CA VAL A 417 -1.93 -18.42 -8.20
C VAL A 417 -3.33 -18.03 -8.65
N PRO A 418 -4.22 -17.47 -7.79
CA PRO A 418 -5.51 -16.95 -8.26
C PRO A 418 -5.39 -15.93 -9.39
N MET A 419 -4.38 -15.05 -9.35
CA MET A 419 -4.13 -14.10 -10.44
C MET A 419 -3.76 -14.80 -11.74
N ARG A 420 -2.90 -15.82 -11.71
CA ARG A 420 -2.56 -16.64 -12.89
C ARG A 420 -3.75 -17.46 -13.41
N GLN A 421 -4.72 -17.76 -12.56
CA GLN A 421 -6.00 -18.36 -12.93
C GLN A 421 -6.99 -17.33 -13.49
N HIS A 422 -6.64 -16.04 -13.50
CA HIS A 422 -7.52 -14.91 -13.81
C HIS A 422 -8.81 -14.90 -12.97
N VAL A 423 -8.66 -15.19 -11.67
CA VAL A 423 -9.75 -15.13 -10.68
C VAL A 423 -9.44 -14.12 -9.60
N ASP A 424 -10.30 -13.11 -9.46
CA ASP A 424 -10.25 -12.15 -8.35
C ASP A 424 -10.67 -12.83 -7.05
N SER A 425 -9.68 -13.35 -6.32
CA SER A 425 -9.85 -13.96 -5.00
C SER A 425 -9.29 -13.08 -3.89
N LEU A 426 -9.29 -11.75 -4.07
CA LEU A 426 -8.73 -10.80 -3.11
C LEU A 426 -9.53 -10.71 -1.82
N GLY A 427 -10.81 -11.08 -1.83
CA GLY A 427 -11.68 -10.96 -0.66
C GLY A 427 -11.14 -11.70 0.57
N GLY A 428 -10.95 -10.97 1.66
CA GLY A 428 -10.36 -11.46 2.90
C GLY A 428 -8.84 -11.37 2.96
N MET A 429 -8.18 -10.77 1.96
CA MET A 429 -6.75 -10.47 2.00
C MET A 429 -6.50 -9.05 2.53
N HIS A 430 -5.42 -8.88 3.30
CA HIS A 430 -4.99 -7.56 3.78
C HIS A 430 -4.44 -6.75 2.59
N ALA A 431 -5.04 -5.59 2.29
CA ALA A 431 -4.80 -4.90 1.03
C ALA A 431 -3.34 -4.46 0.88
N ASN A 432 -2.85 -3.69 1.84
CA ASN A 432 -1.49 -3.14 1.81
C ASN A 432 -0.39 -4.21 1.99
N GLN A 433 -0.74 -5.39 2.51
CA GLN A 433 0.22 -6.51 2.61
C GLN A 433 0.53 -7.07 1.22
N HIS A 434 -0.44 -7.05 0.30
CA HIS A 434 -0.36 -7.75 -0.97
C HIS A 434 -0.05 -6.82 -2.16
N ILE A 435 -0.50 -5.57 -2.16
CA ILE A 435 -0.22 -4.62 -3.27
C ILE A 435 1.30 -4.49 -3.56
N PRO A 436 2.20 -4.33 -2.57
CA PRO A 436 3.64 -4.25 -2.83
C PRO A 436 4.24 -5.52 -3.47
N GLN A 437 3.69 -6.69 -3.17
CA GLN A 437 4.12 -7.96 -3.76
C GLN A 437 3.88 -7.96 -5.28
N VAL A 438 2.81 -7.29 -5.71
CA VAL A 438 2.44 -7.16 -7.12
C VAL A 438 3.37 -6.18 -7.86
N ILE A 439 3.80 -5.09 -7.20
CA ILE A 439 4.86 -4.22 -7.73
C ILE A 439 6.14 -5.05 -7.96
N GLY A 440 6.50 -5.90 -7.00
CA GLY A 440 7.63 -6.81 -7.15
C GLY A 440 7.49 -7.83 -8.27
N SER A 441 6.27 -8.19 -8.67
CA SER A 441 6.05 -9.01 -9.87
C SER A 441 6.49 -8.26 -11.13
N VAL A 442 6.16 -6.97 -11.27
CA VAL A 442 6.65 -6.18 -12.42
C VAL A 442 8.18 -6.13 -12.45
N LYS A 443 8.83 -5.96 -11.29
CA LYS A 443 10.30 -5.98 -11.19
C LYS A 443 10.93 -7.34 -11.49
N LEU A 444 10.26 -8.44 -11.12
CA LEU A 444 10.71 -9.78 -11.51
C LEU A 444 10.56 -9.99 -13.03
N PHE A 445 9.49 -9.47 -13.65
CA PHE A 445 9.39 -9.47 -15.11
C PHE A 445 10.55 -8.71 -15.77
N GLU A 446 10.86 -7.50 -15.28
CA GLU A 446 12.01 -6.71 -15.75
C GLU A 446 13.33 -7.50 -15.67
N ALA A 447 13.58 -8.16 -14.54
CA ALA A 447 14.83 -8.86 -14.29
C ALA A 447 14.94 -10.19 -15.04
N THR A 448 13.83 -10.84 -15.39
CA THR A 448 13.84 -12.24 -15.83
C THR A 448 13.17 -12.49 -17.17
N GLY A 449 12.36 -11.56 -17.67
CA GLY A 449 11.53 -11.72 -18.87
C GLY A 449 10.45 -12.80 -18.76
N VAL A 450 10.09 -13.26 -17.57
CA VAL A 450 9.12 -14.36 -17.43
C VAL A 450 7.69 -13.80 -17.52
N PRO A 451 6.90 -14.13 -18.57
CA PRO A 451 5.70 -13.37 -18.92
C PRO A 451 4.61 -13.30 -17.84
N TYR A 452 4.41 -14.39 -17.08
CA TYR A 452 3.31 -14.45 -16.11
C TYR A 452 3.43 -13.39 -15.01
N TYR A 453 4.64 -12.92 -14.69
CA TYR A 453 4.83 -11.88 -13.68
C TYR A 453 4.21 -10.54 -14.08
N LEU A 454 4.28 -10.17 -15.37
CA LEU A 454 3.61 -8.96 -15.86
C LEU A 454 2.11 -9.18 -16.01
N ASP A 455 1.69 -10.35 -16.49
CA ASP A 455 0.29 -10.71 -16.68
C ASP A 455 -0.49 -10.71 -15.35
N GLN A 456 0.04 -11.35 -14.31
CA GLN A 456 -0.59 -11.37 -12.98
C GLN A 456 -0.69 -9.97 -12.36
N ALA A 457 0.34 -9.13 -12.56
CA ALA A 457 0.34 -7.75 -12.07
C ALA A 457 -0.71 -6.89 -12.79
N ARG A 458 -0.85 -7.09 -14.10
CA ARG A 458 -1.89 -6.45 -14.89
C ARG A 458 -3.28 -6.90 -14.45
N PHE A 459 -3.49 -8.20 -14.27
CA PHE A 459 -4.76 -8.76 -13.80
C PHE A 459 -5.16 -8.21 -12.42
N PHE A 460 -4.22 -8.14 -11.47
CA PHE A 460 -4.47 -7.56 -10.16
C PHE A 460 -4.90 -6.09 -10.26
N TYR A 461 -4.16 -5.28 -11.02
CA TYR A 461 -4.46 -3.86 -11.19
C TYR A 461 -5.87 -3.67 -11.77
N ASP A 462 -6.21 -4.45 -12.80
CA ASP A 462 -7.52 -4.40 -13.44
C ASP A 462 -8.65 -4.83 -12.50
N SER A 463 -8.40 -5.87 -11.68
CA SER A 463 -9.36 -6.35 -10.68
C SER A 463 -9.61 -5.29 -9.60
N VAL A 464 -8.55 -4.73 -9.01
CA VAL A 464 -8.66 -3.70 -7.96
C VAL A 464 -9.37 -2.46 -8.47
N LEU A 465 -8.96 -1.91 -9.62
CA LEU A 465 -9.60 -0.72 -10.20
C LEU A 465 -11.05 -0.95 -10.59
N GLY A 466 -11.38 -2.15 -11.08
CA GLY A 466 -12.73 -2.49 -11.53
C GLY A 466 -13.71 -2.70 -10.39
N HIS A 467 -13.25 -3.28 -9.27
CA HIS A 467 -14.16 -3.89 -8.30
C HIS A 467 -13.93 -3.50 -6.83
N HIS A 468 -12.80 -2.85 -6.49
CA HIS A 468 -12.38 -2.64 -5.09
C HIS A 468 -12.05 -1.19 -4.73
N ILE A 469 -12.29 -0.22 -5.61
CA ILE A 469 -11.88 1.18 -5.43
C ILE A 469 -13.06 2.08 -5.05
N TYR A 470 -12.87 2.90 -4.00
CA TYR A 470 -13.74 4.04 -3.66
C TYR A 470 -13.51 5.19 -4.65
N ALA A 471 -14.47 6.11 -4.78
CA ALA A 471 -14.44 7.19 -5.76
C ALA A 471 -13.19 8.09 -5.64
N LEU A 472 -12.67 8.25 -4.41
CA LEU A 472 -11.43 8.99 -4.13
C LEU A 472 -10.15 8.30 -4.60
N GLY A 473 -10.21 7.04 -5.04
CA GLY A 473 -9.07 6.25 -5.55
C GLY A 473 -8.43 5.29 -4.54
N GLY A 474 -8.92 5.26 -3.30
CA GLY A 474 -8.49 4.33 -2.25
C GLY A 474 -9.22 3.00 -2.26
N THR A 475 -8.68 2.01 -1.57
CA THR A 475 -9.25 0.65 -1.47
C THR A 475 -9.17 0.11 -0.05
N GLY A 476 -10.00 -0.91 0.23
CA GLY A 476 -10.03 -1.62 1.50
C GLY A 476 -10.92 -0.99 2.55
N GLN A 477 -11.41 -1.83 3.46
CA GLN A 477 -12.12 -1.42 4.67
C GLN A 477 -11.59 -2.26 5.85
N GLY A 478 -11.20 -1.58 6.92
CA GLY A 478 -10.45 -2.19 8.03
C GLY A 478 -9.16 -2.87 7.55
N GLU A 479 -8.48 -2.25 6.58
CA GLU A 479 -7.24 -2.74 5.91
C GLU A 479 -7.43 -3.98 5.00
N MET A 480 -8.65 -4.49 4.88
CA MET A 480 -8.92 -5.71 4.12
C MET A 480 -9.57 -5.39 2.78
N PHE A 481 -9.15 -6.11 1.73
CA PHE A 481 -9.99 -6.33 0.57
C PHE A 481 -11.20 -7.16 1.00
N HIS A 482 -12.37 -6.78 0.48
CA HIS A 482 -13.61 -7.54 0.63
C HIS A 482 -13.97 -8.23 -0.68
N GLN A 483 -15.14 -8.84 -0.78
CA GLN A 483 -15.59 -9.37 -2.07
C GLN A 483 -15.74 -8.24 -3.09
N PRO A 484 -15.52 -8.52 -4.39
CA PRO A 484 -15.66 -7.53 -5.44
C PRO A 484 -17.05 -6.89 -5.41
N ASP A 485 -17.12 -5.61 -5.80
CA ASP A 485 -18.35 -4.83 -5.97
C ASP A 485 -19.14 -4.50 -4.68
N GLU A 486 -18.53 -4.59 -3.50
CA GLU A 486 -19.20 -4.31 -2.18
C GLU A 486 -18.96 -2.89 -1.63
N ILE A 487 -18.65 -1.90 -2.48
CA ILE A 487 -18.18 -0.57 -2.05
C ILE A 487 -19.22 0.19 -1.22
N GLY A 488 -20.49 0.19 -1.63
CA GLY A 488 -21.59 0.93 -1.00
C GLY A 488 -21.99 0.37 0.36
N ASN A 489 -21.85 -0.95 0.55
CA ASN A 489 -22.03 -1.63 1.82
C ASN A 489 -20.87 -1.37 2.80
N LEU A 490 -19.70 -0.99 2.28
CA LEU A 490 -18.47 -0.81 3.05
C LEU A 490 -18.12 0.66 3.32
N ILE A 491 -19.09 1.56 3.25
CA ILE A 491 -18.92 2.97 3.61
C ILE A 491 -18.86 3.12 5.15
N PHE A 492 -17.65 3.23 5.71
CA PHE A 492 -17.36 3.27 7.16
C PHE A 492 -16.31 4.35 7.54
N ASP A 493 -15.94 4.43 8.82
CA ASP A 493 -14.85 5.28 9.33
C ASP A 493 -13.45 4.73 9.02
N ASN A 494 -13.31 3.43 8.86
CA ASN A 494 -12.03 2.76 8.64
C ASN A 494 -11.85 2.31 7.18
N THR A 495 -12.25 3.16 6.24
CA THR A 495 -12.11 2.90 4.79
C THR A 495 -10.85 3.49 4.21
N ALA A 496 -10.40 2.95 3.07
CA ALA A 496 -9.36 3.52 2.23
C ALA A 496 -8.08 3.88 3.02
N GLU A 497 -7.32 2.86 3.41
CA GLU A 497 -6.00 3.05 4.02
C GLU A 497 -5.07 3.81 3.06
N SER A 498 -4.40 4.86 3.52
CA SER A 498 -3.53 5.71 2.68
C SER A 498 -2.38 4.91 2.04
N CYS A 499 -1.80 3.94 2.75
CA CYS A 499 -0.71 3.11 2.20
C CYS A 499 -1.13 2.30 0.97
N ALA A 500 -2.38 1.83 0.93
CA ALA A 500 -2.88 1.06 -0.21
C ALA A 500 -2.93 1.93 -1.48
N SER A 501 -3.35 3.19 -1.36
CA SER A 501 -3.32 4.14 -2.48
C SER A 501 -1.91 4.47 -2.93
N TYR A 502 -0.98 4.72 -2.01
CA TYR A 502 0.42 4.96 -2.37
C TYR A 502 1.01 3.80 -3.19
N ASN A 503 0.81 2.55 -2.74
CA ASN A 503 1.32 1.39 -3.46
C ASN A 503 0.58 1.13 -4.78
N MET A 504 -0.72 1.44 -4.88
CA MET A 504 -1.43 1.37 -6.16
C MET A 504 -0.95 2.42 -7.16
N LEU A 505 -0.55 3.62 -6.70
CA LEU A 505 0.07 4.64 -7.55
C LEU A 505 1.43 4.16 -8.08
N LYS A 506 2.27 3.59 -7.21
CA LYS A 506 3.53 2.93 -7.65
C LYS A 506 3.26 1.86 -8.72
N LEU A 507 2.31 0.96 -8.47
CA LEU A 507 1.95 -0.09 -9.43
C LEU A 507 1.45 0.50 -10.77
N SER A 508 0.63 1.56 -10.71
CA SER A 508 0.14 2.28 -11.89
C SER A 508 1.27 2.86 -12.73
N ALA A 509 2.27 3.49 -12.08
CA ALA A 509 3.42 4.06 -12.78
C ALA A 509 4.31 2.99 -13.43
N GLU A 510 4.48 1.84 -12.76
CA GLU A 510 5.24 0.71 -13.28
C GLU A 510 4.54 0.03 -14.48
N LEU A 511 3.25 -0.28 -14.36
CA LEU A 511 2.49 -0.92 -15.45
C LEU A 511 2.37 -0.03 -16.68
N TYR A 512 2.24 1.29 -16.51
CA TYR A 512 2.17 2.22 -17.65
C TYR A 512 3.39 2.12 -18.57
N ARG A 513 4.58 1.78 -18.04
CA ARG A 513 5.80 1.58 -18.85
C ARG A 513 5.65 0.49 -19.92
N TYR A 514 4.78 -0.47 -19.67
CA TYR A 514 4.49 -1.60 -20.56
C TYR A 514 3.20 -1.42 -21.37
N PHE A 515 2.26 -0.64 -20.84
CA PHE A 515 0.95 -0.42 -21.42
C PHE A 515 0.63 1.08 -21.59
N PRO A 516 1.50 1.87 -22.26
CA PRO A 516 1.30 3.31 -22.45
C PRO A 516 0.05 3.65 -23.29
N GLU A 517 -0.51 2.67 -23.99
CA GLU A 517 -1.75 2.81 -24.75
C GLU A 517 -3.02 2.86 -23.90
N ASP A 518 -2.95 2.62 -22.58
CA ASP A 518 -4.12 2.56 -21.72
C ASP A 518 -4.28 3.83 -20.88
N ALA A 519 -5.25 4.67 -21.25
CA ALA A 519 -5.49 5.97 -20.62
C ALA A 519 -5.80 5.88 -19.11
N LYS A 520 -6.35 4.74 -18.65
CA LYS A 520 -6.81 4.59 -17.26
C LYS A 520 -5.71 4.77 -16.23
N PHE A 521 -4.46 4.50 -16.60
CA PHE A 521 -3.32 4.72 -15.71
C PHE A 521 -3.15 6.21 -15.39
N GLY A 522 -3.39 7.10 -16.35
CA GLY A 522 -3.28 8.54 -16.12
C GLY A 522 -4.43 9.06 -15.27
N ASP A 523 -5.64 8.63 -15.59
CA ASP A 523 -6.86 9.05 -14.88
C ASP A 523 -6.89 8.53 -13.43
N TYR A 524 -6.52 7.27 -13.21
CA TYR A 524 -6.40 6.72 -11.86
C TYR A 524 -5.34 7.45 -11.04
N TYR A 525 -4.18 7.73 -11.65
CA TYR A 525 -3.07 8.39 -10.96
C TYR A 525 -3.46 9.82 -10.55
N GLU A 526 -4.02 10.61 -11.47
CA GLU A 526 -4.50 11.97 -11.18
C GLU A 526 -5.58 11.95 -10.09
N ARG A 527 -6.62 11.11 -10.25
CA ARG A 527 -7.73 11.05 -9.30
C ARG A 527 -7.26 10.70 -7.90
N THR A 528 -6.43 9.67 -7.75
CA THR A 528 -5.99 9.19 -6.44
C THR A 528 -5.01 10.18 -5.79
N THR A 529 -4.14 10.80 -6.59
CA THR A 529 -3.19 11.81 -6.10
C THR A 529 -3.92 13.04 -5.57
N VAL A 530 -4.85 13.59 -6.36
CA VAL A 530 -5.58 14.83 -6.01
C VAL A 530 -6.57 14.60 -4.87
N ASN A 531 -7.23 13.44 -4.82
CA ASN A 531 -8.38 13.24 -3.92
C ASN A 531 -8.06 12.45 -2.65
N HIS A 532 -7.05 11.58 -2.68
CA HIS A 532 -6.67 10.79 -1.53
C HIS A 532 -5.32 11.23 -0.95
N ILE A 533 -4.25 11.19 -1.74
CA ILE A 533 -2.89 11.45 -1.24
C ILE A 533 -2.71 12.92 -0.85
N ALA A 534 -3.18 13.86 -1.66
CA ALA A 534 -3.10 15.27 -1.31
C ALA A 534 -3.95 15.62 -0.08
N ALA A 535 -4.99 14.85 0.17
CA ALA A 535 -5.94 15.04 1.26
C ALA A 535 -5.52 14.30 2.55
N SER A 536 -4.40 13.56 2.54
CA SER A 536 -3.94 12.69 3.63
C SER A 536 -2.90 13.31 4.56
N THR A 537 -2.67 14.62 4.49
CA THR A 537 -1.75 15.36 5.37
C THR A 537 -2.44 16.52 6.07
N ASP A 538 -1.94 16.86 7.24
CA ASP A 538 -2.28 18.08 7.97
C ASP A 538 -1.94 19.36 7.18
N GLN A 539 -2.61 20.48 7.52
CA GLN A 539 -2.32 21.78 6.92
C GLN A 539 -1.24 22.58 7.67
N VAL A 540 -0.55 21.92 8.61
CA VAL A 540 0.58 22.44 9.40
C VAL A 540 1.83 21.55 9.18
N PRO A 541 3.06 22.03 9.43
CA PRO A 541 4.27 21.22 9.29
C PRO A 541 4.52 20.32 10.52
N GLU A 542 3.48 19.70 11.10
CA GLU A 542 3.60 18.79 12.25
C GLU A 542 3.84 17.34 11.83
N GLY A 543 3.65 17.03 10.55
CA GLY A 543 3.92 15.72 9.97
C GLY A 543 2.77 14.73 10.16
N GLY A 544 1.58 15.20 10.52
CA GLY A 544 0.39 14.37 10.66
C GLY A 544 -0.02 13.73 9.33
N SER A 545 -0.45 12.48 9.39
CA SER A 545 -0.91 11.71 8.22
C SER A 545 -2.24 11.02 8.52
N LEU A 546 -3.12 10.93 7.53
CA LEU A 546 -4.34 10.11 7.63
C LEU A 546 -3.98 8.63 7.55
N TYR A 547 -4.52 7.83 8.47
CA TYR A 547 -4.52 6.38 8.33
C TYR A 547 -5.66 5.93 7.41
N PHE A 548 -6.90 6.13 7.86
CA PHE A 548 -8.12 5.84 7.09
C PHE A 548 -8.75 7.13 6.57
N PHE A 549 -9.21 7.09 5.33
CA PHE A 549 -10.08 8.12 4.79
C PHE A 549 -11.53 7.75 5.07
N GLN A 550 -12.13 8.36 6.10
CA GLN A 550 -13.49 8.05 6.53
C GLN A 550 -14.50 8.37 5.41
N THR A 551 -15.34 7.42 5.03
CA THR A 551 -16.36 7.61 3.97
C THR A 551 -17.79 7.64 4.50
N GLN A 552 -18.00 7.25 5.77
CA GLN A 552 -19.29 7.29 6.44
C GLN A 552 -19.96 8.68 6.46
N PRO A 553 -21.30 8.75 6.53
CA PRO A 553 -22.03 10.00 6.72
C PRO A 553 -21.56 10.76 7.96
N GLY A 554 -21.15 12.02 7.79
CA GLY A 554 -20.62 12.85 8.86
C GLY A 554 -19.23 12.42 9.34
N GLY A 555 -18.47 11.73 8.48
CA GLY A 555 -17.07 11.38 8.75
C GLY A 555 -16.21 12.62 8.96
N GLN A 556 -15.06 12.44 9.61
CA GLN A 556 -14.13 13.53 9.92
C GLN A 556 -12.70 13.00 9.81
N LYS A 557 -11.81 13.82 9.25
CA LYS A 557 -10.39 13.47 9.14
C LYS A 557 -9.68 13.55 10.50
N SER A 558 -8.70 12.69 10.69
CA SER A 558 -7.82 12.68 11.86
C SER A 558 -6.38 12.42 11.43
N PHE A 559 -5.50 13.40 11.64
CA PHE A 559 -4.09 13.31 11.25
C PHE A 559 -3.26 12.86 12.45
N ASP A 560 -2.58 11.73 12.30
CA ASP A 560 -1.79 11.12 13.37
C ASP A 560 -0.28 11.31 13.14
N VAL A 561 0.43 11.52 14.24
CA VAL A 561 1.89 11.59 14.32
C VAL A 561 2.48 10.35 15.00
N GLU A 562 1.63 9.42 15.45
CA GLU A 562 2.06 8.08 15.84
C GLU A 562 2.75 7.39 14.66
N ASN A 563 3.86 6.72 14.93
CA ASN A 563 4.66 5.97 13.96
C ASN A 563 3.94 4.70 13.47
N SER A 564 2.80 4.87 12.81
CA SER A 564 2.04 3.81 12.14
C SER A 564 2.59 3.56 10.72
N CYS A 565 2.12 2.51 10.05
CA CYS A 565 2.48 2.28 8.64
C CYS A 565 2.09 3.48 7.74
N CYS A 566 0.88 4.03 7.93
CA CYS A 566 0.39 5.18 7.16
C CYS A 566 1.15 6.46 7.48
N HIS A 567 1.60 6.65 8.72
CA HIS A 567 2.51 7.75 9.04
C HIS A 567 3.82 7.61 8.26
N GLY A 568 4.44 6.43 8.29
CA GLY A 568 5.65 6.12 7.51
C GLY A 568 5.49 6.40 6.02
N THR A 569 4.45 5.85 5.38
CA THR A 569 4.15 6.14 3.96
C THR A 569 3.81 7.62 3.71
N GLY A 570 3.17 8.30 4.65
CA GLY A 570 2.89 9.74 4.58
C GLY A 570 4.17 10.59 4.56
N LEU A 571 5.28 10.10 5.14
CA LEU A 571 6.59 10.76 5.02
C LEU A 571 7.08 10.81 3.57
N GLU A 572 6.79 9.77 2.79
CA GLU A 572 7.21 9.64 1.38
C GLU A 572 6.24 10.31 0.40
N SER A 573 4.94 10.14 0.64
CA SER A 573 3.88 10.35 -0.35
C SER A 573 3.91 11.73 -1.02
N HIS A 574 4.20 12.79 -0.26
CA HIS A 574 4.16 14.17 -0.76
C HIS A 574 5.38 14.58 -1.59
N PHE A 575 6.39 13.71 -1.68
CA PHE A 575 7.53 13.87 -2.59
C PHE A 575 7.38 13.05 -3.86
N TYR A 576 6.39 12.15 -3.89
CA TYR A 576 6.16 11.20 -4.99
C TYR A 576 5.18 11.72 -6.06
N TYR A 577 4.59 12.91 -5.89
CA TYR A 577 3.57 13.46 -6.81
C TYR A 577 3.99 13.50 -8.28
N ALA A 578 5.28 13.75 -8.55
CA ALA A 578 5.80 13.86 -9.91
C ALA A 578 6.10 12.50 -10.56
N GLU A 579 6.05 11.41 -9.79
CA GLU A 579 6.25 10.08 -10.34
C GLU A 579 5.16 9.79 -11.38
N GLY A 580 5.55 9.32 -12.55
CA GLY A 580 4.61 9.03 -13.64
C GLY A 580 3.98 10.26 -14.31
N ALA A 581 4.44 11.48 -13.99
CA ALA A 581 4.01 12.69 -14.69
C ALA A 581 4.57 12.77 -16.11
N TYR A 582 5.81 12.32 -16.30
CA TYR A 582 6.52 12.40 -17.57
C TYR A 582 7.18 11.08 -17.94
N TYR A 583 7.09 10.72 -19.22
CA TYR A 583 7.80 9.57 -19.78
C TYR A 583 8.44 9.94 -21.11
N THR A 584 9.43 9.17 -21.53
CA THR A 584 10.08 9.32 -22.84
C THR A 584 10.22 7.98 -23.53
N ASP A 585 10.15 8.00 -24.86
CA ASP A 585 10.69 6.92 -25.70
C ASP A 585 11.75 7.49 -26.66
N ALA A 586 12.05 6.76 -27.74
CA ALA A 586 13.02 7.18 -28.74
C ALA A 586 12.63 8.48 -29.48
N ASP A 587 11.34 8.73 -29.67
CA ASP A 587 10.81 9.81 -30.52
C ASP A 587 9.99 10.86 -29.75
N ALA A 588 9.36 10.49 -28.63
CA ALA A 588 8.36 11.31 -27.95
C ALA A 588 8.67 11.63 -26.48
N LEU A 589 8.21 12.79 -26.03
CA LEU A 589 7.96 13.11 -24.62
C LEU A 589 6.46 12.97 -24.34
N TYR A 590 6.12 12.28 -23.27
CA TYR A 590 4.76 12.09 -22.78
C TYR A 590 4.56 12.98 -21.55
N VAL A 591 3.57 13.89 -21.61
CA VAL A 591 3.11 14.71 -20.48
C VAL A 591 1.76 14.17 -20.06
N ARG A 592 1.73 13.48 -18.92
CA ARG A 592 0.55 12.76 -18.44
C ARG A 592 -0.13 13.48 -17.28
N LEU A 593 0.64 14.01 -16.35
CA LEU A 593 0.09 14.79 -15.24
C LEU A 593 0.46 16.25 -15.44
N TYR A 594 -0.55 17.12 -15.38
CA TYR A 594 -0.36 18.56 -15.47
C TYR A 594 -0.09 19.10 -14.07
N LEU A 595 1.18 19.10 -13.67
CA LEU A 595 1.62 19.57 -12.36
C LEU A 595 2.21 20.97 -12.50
N ASN A 596 1.72 21.93 -11.70
CA ASN A 596 2.24 23.29 -11.71
C ASN A 596 3.72 23.33 -11.29
N GLY A 597 4.63 23.55 -12.23
CA GLY A 597 6.04 23.29 -12.00
C GLY A 597 6.91 23.28 -13.25
N THR A 598 8.15 22.84 -13.06
CA THR A 598 9.15 22.74 -14.13
C THR A 598 9.64 21.30 -14.29
N LEU A 599 9.92 20.92 -15.52
CA LEU A 599 10.75 19.77 -15.87
C LEU A 599 12.06 20.28 -16.47
N ASP A 600 13.19 19.78 -15.99
CA ASP A 600 14.54 20.09 -16.48
C ASP A 600 15.40 18.82 -16.52
N ASP A 601 15.36 18.14 -17.68
CA ASP A 601 16.13 16.94 -18.00
C ASP A 601 16.85 17.11 -19.36
N GLU A 602 17.80 16.22 -19.67
CA GLU A 602 18.50 16.21 -20.97
C GLU A 602 17.54 16.11 -22.17
N ALA A 603 16.41 15.41 -22.03
CA ALA A 603 15.45 15.24 -23.12
C ALA A 603 14.50 16.44 -23.31
N ALA A 604 14.22 17.19 -22.25
CA ALA A 604 13.21 18.24 -22.26
C ALA A 604 13.39 19.24 -21.11
N LYS A 605 13.15 20.51 -21.42
CA LYS A 605 13.05 21.60 -20.45
C LYS A 605 11.78 22.39 -20.69
N LEU A 606 10.83 22.31 -19.76
CA LEU A 606 9.51 22.91 -19.89
C LEU A 606 8.97 23.42 -18.55
N THR A 607 8.08 24.40 -18.63
CA THR A 607 7.29 24.90 -17.51
C THR A 607 5.82 24.59 -17.76
N VAL A 608 5.19 23.87 -16.85
CA VAL A 608 3.74 23.61 -16.86
C VAL A 608 3.10 24.55 -15.84
N SER A 609 2.12 25.33 -16.27
CA SER A 609 1.33 26.20 -15.40
C SER A 609 -0.13 25.76 -15.38
N VAL A 610 -0.64 25.49 -14.19
CA VAL A 610 -2.06 25.18 -13.94
C VAL A 610 -2.44 25.74 -12.58
N GLU A 611 -3.57 26.43 -12.52
CA GLU A 611 -4.13 26.91 -11.25
C GLU A 611 -5.10 25.87 -10.70
N ASP A 612 -5.04 25.55 -9.40
CA ASP A 612 -5.92 24.55 -8.79
C ASP A 612 -7.42 24.88 -9.01
N VAL A 613 -7.76 26.17 -8.95
CA VAL A 613 -9.12 26.67 -9.20
C VAL A 613 -9.47 26.79 -10.68
N LYS A 614 -8.57 26.47 -11.61
CA LYS A 614 -8.85 26.41 -13.05
C LYS A 614 -8.13 25.20 -13.67
N PRO A 615 -8.44 23.97 -13.23
CA PRO A 615 -7.81 22.77 -13.76
C PRO A 615 -8.05 22.61 -15.28
N GLU A 616 -9.06 23.28 -15.83
CA GLU A 616 -9.38 23.31 -17.24
C GLU A 616 -8.36 24.03 -18.12
N HIS A 617 -7.53 24.90 -17.55
CA HIS A 617 -6.58 25.73 -18.30
C HIS A 617 -5.15 25.34 -17.96
N VAL A 618 -4.46 24.70 -18.92
CA VAL A 618 -3.06 24.31 -18.79
C VAL A 618 -2.21 25.06 -19.80
N THR A 619 -1.12 25.65 -19.34
CA THR A 619 -0.07 26.20 -20.21
C THR A 619 1.19 25.34 -20.11
N ILE A 620 1.82 25.06 -21.26
CA ILE A 620 3.13 24.43 -21.35
C ILE A 620 4.04 25.37 -22.15
N ASP A 621 4.97 26.02 -21.46
CA ASP A 621 6.04 26.80 -22.08
C ASP A 621 7.26 25.90 -22.28
N VAL A 622 7.65 25.66 -23.53
CA VAL A 622 8.75 24.77 -23.90
C VAL A 622 10.02 25.58 -24.10
N GLU A 623 10.98 25.46 -23.18
CA GLU A 623 12.31 26.07 -23.35
C GLU A 623 13.15 25.24 -24.34
N HIS A 624 13.11 23.91 -24.19
CA HIS A 624 13.79 22.98 -25.06
C HIS A 624 13.06 21.63 -25.14
N LEU A 625 12.97 21.04 -26.32
CA LEU A 625 12.53 19.66 -26.51
C LEU A 625 13.39 18.95 -27.55
N ALA A 626 14.16 17.95 -27.11
CA ALA A 626 14.99 17.13 -28.00
C ALA A 626 14.18 16.07 -28.78
N LYS A 627 12.92 15.85 -28.40
CA LYS A 627 12.01 14.86 -28.98
C LYS A 627 11.25 15.43 -30.17
N LYS A 628 10.90 14.56 -31.12
CA LYS A 628 10.17 14.97 -32.33
C LYS A 628 8.67 15.12 -32.08
N THR A 629 8.17 14.37 -31.11
CA THR A 629 6.75 14.31 -30.80
C THR A 629 6.51 14.73 -29.35
N LEU A 630 5.49 15.56 -29.13
CA LEU A 630 4.95 15.85 -27.81
C LEU A 630 3.61 15.13 -27.66
N ARG A 631 3.51 14.24 -26.68
CA ARG A 631 2.29 13.50 -26.34
C ARG A 631 1.65 14.09 -25.08
N LEU A 632 0.39 14.49 -25.19
CA LEU A 632 -0.35 15.22 -24.16
C LEU A 632 -1.60 14.42 -23.78
N ARG A 633 -1.72 14.04 -22.50
CA ARG A 633 -2.92 13.33 -22.02
C ARG A 633 -4.16 14.22 -22.14
N VAL A 634 -5.25 13.67 -22.67
CA VAL A 634 -6.58 14.28 -22.50
C VAL A 634 -7.23 13.62 -21.28
N PRO A 635 -7.47 14.35 -20.17
CA PRO A 635 -8.04 13.73 -18.98
C PRO A 635 -9.44 13.17 -19.20
N GLY A 636 -9.73 12.01 -18.63
CA GLY A 636 -11.03 11.35 -18.76
C GLY A 636 -12.23 12.15 -18.21
N TRP A 637 -11.99 13.15 -17.36
CA TRP A 637 -13.02 14.05 -16.84
C TRP A 637 -13.41 15.18 -17.82
N SER A 638 -12.68 15.38 -18.93
CA SER A 638 -13.07 16.35 -19.95
C SER A 638 -14.23 15.82 -20.78
N VAL A 639 -15.31 16.60 -20.92
CA VAL A 639 -16.55 16.19 -21.61
C VAL A 639 -16.24 15.61 -22.99
N ASP A 640 -16.67 14.37 -23.25
CA ASP A 640 -16.45 13.64 -24.51
C ASP A 640 -14.98 13.60 -24.98
N GLY A 641 -14.01 13.78 -24.08
CA GLY A 641 -12.59 13.90 -24.43
C GLY A 641 -12.24 15.15 -25.23
N LYS A 642 -13.06 16.22 -25.13
CA LYS A 642 -12.79 17.48 -25.82
C LYS A 642 -11.61 18.23 -25.20
N VAL A 643 -10.89 18.92 -26.06
CA VAL A 643 -9.81 19.83 -25.69
C VAL A 643 -9.63 20.82 -26.82
N ALA A 644 -9.56 22.11 -26.49
CA ALA A 644 -9.07 23.11 -27.43
C ALA A 644 -7.57 23.32 -27.21
N VAL A 645 -6.84 23.49 -28.32
CA VAL A 645 -5.39 23.68 -28.29
C VAL A 645 -5.07 25.01 -28.96
N SER A 646 -4.23 25.81 -28.31
CA SER A 646 -3.64 27.01 -28.91
C SER A 646 -2.12 26.95 -28.84
N VAL A 647 -1.45 27.49 -29.85
CA VAL A 647 0.01 27.53 -29.94
C VAL A 647 0.44 28.97 -30.22
N ASN A 648 1.30 29.52 -29.37
CA ASN A 648 1.77 30.91 -29.44
C ASN A 648 0.62 31.95 -29.55
N GLY A 649 -0.52 31.67 -28.92
CA GLY A 649 -1.73 32.50 -28.94
C GLY A 649 -2.64 32.35 -30.16
N GLU A 650 -2.32 31.43 -31.09
CA GLU A 650 -3.17 31.09 -32.23
C GLU A 650 -3.87 29.75 -31.99
N ALA A 651 -5.20 29.72 -32.17
CA ALA A 651 -5.98 28.50 -32.01
C ALA A 651 -5.64 27.47 -33.10
N VAL A 652 -5.42 26.22 -32.71
CA VAL A 652 -5.24 25.09 -33.62
C VAL A 652 -6.62 24.64 -34.10
N GLU A 653 -6.75 24.44 -35.42
CA GLU A 653 -8.02 24.00 -36.01
C GLU A 653 -8.46 22.65 -35.43
N PRO A 654 -9.75 22.46 -35.04
CA PRO A 654 -10.22 21.23 -34.41
C PRO A 654 -9.93 19.95 -35.20
N ILE A 655 -9.91 20.02 -36.53
CA ILE A 655 -9.59 18.86 -37.38
C ILE A 655 -8.13 18.39 -37.21
N VAL A 656 -7.21 19.30 -36.89
CA VAL A 656 -5.81 18.97 -36.61
C VAL A 656 -5.69 18.34 -35.23
N VAL A 657 -6.40 18.88 -34.23
CA VAL A 657 -6.46 18.30 -32.88
C VAL A 657 -7.00 16.87 -32.93
N GLU A 658 -8.11 16.64 -33.63
CA GLU A 658 -8.68 15.30 -33.76
C GLU A 658 -7.82 14.36 -34.60
N ALA A 659 -7.08 14.87 -35.60
CA ALA A 659 -6.13 14.04 -36.35
C ALA A 659 -4.91 13.61 -35.52
N ALA A 660 -4.54 14.39 -34.50
CA ALA A 660 -3.47 14.06 -33.56
C ALA A 660 -3.90 13.09 -32.46
N ARG A 661 -5.21 12.78 -32.34
CA ARG A 661 -5.73 11.88 -31.32
C ARG A 661 -5.30 10.44 -31.61
N THR A 662 -4.64 9.85 -30.62
CA THR A 662 -4.17 8.46 -30.64
C THR A 662 -5.28 7.49 -30.22
N ASP A 663 -5.05 6.19 -30.40
CA ASP A 663 -5.97 5.14 -29.93
C ASP A 663 -6.17 5.17 -28.40
N SER A 664 -5.20 5.71 -27.65
CA SER A 664 -5.31 5.92 -26.19
C SER A 664 -6.05 7.20 -25.82
N GLY A 665 -6.54 7.99 -26.78
CA GLY A 665 -7.25 9.24 -26.55
C GLY A 665 -6.36 10.45 -26.26
N GLU A 666 -5.05 10.26 -26.06
CA GLU A 666 -4.04 11.31 -25.94
C GLU A 666 -3.82 12.03 -27.29
N LEU A 667 -3.29 13.24 -27.25
CA LEU A 667 -2.84 13.96 -28.44
C LEU A 667 -1.35 13.70 -28.69
N ALA A 668 -0.95 13.41 -29.92
CA ALA A 668 0.44 13.29 -30.33
C ALA A 668 0.74 14.28 -31.46
N PHE A 669 1.52 15.32 -31.16
CA PHE A 669 1.88 16.34 -32.14
C PHE A 669 3.35 16.26 -32.55
N ALA A 670 3.61 16.37 -33.84
CA ALA A 670 4.88 16.87 -34.37
C ALA A 670 4.84 18.40 -34.46
N ALA A 671 6.02 19.04 -34.45
CA ALA A 671 6.13 20.50 -34.46
C ALA A 671 5.48 21.12 -35.71
N ASP A 672 5.67 20.52 -36.88
CA ASP A 672 5.17 21.02 -38.17
C ASP A 672 3.64 20.93 -38.29
N GLU A 673 3.01 19.95 -37.64
CA GLU A 673 1.54 19.84 -37.54
C GLU A 673 0.93 21.03 -36.77
N LEU A 674 1.69 21.62 -35.85
CA LEU A 674 1.34 22.83 -35.11
C LEU A 674 1.83 24.13 -35.79
N GLY A 675 2.37 24.04 -37.01
CA GLY A 675 2.91 25.19 -37.73
C GLY A 675 4.23 25.72 -37.17
N LEU A 676 4.96 24.89 -36.42
CA LEU A 676 6.25 25.22 -35.82
C LEU A 676 7.41 24.57 -36.59
N ASP A 677 8.56 25.25 -36.66
CA ASP A 677 9.81 24.64 -37.13
C ASP A 677 10.42 23.69 -36.07
N THR A 678 10.17 23.99 -34.79
CA THR A 678 10.59 23.24 -33.61
C THR A 678 9.69 23.61 -32.42
N PHE A 679 9.62 22.77 -31.40
CA PHE A 679 8.94 23.08 -30.14
C PHE A 679 9.70 24.09 -29.27
N ASP A 680 11.00 24.31 -29.50
CA ASP A 680 11.80 25.24 -28.71
C ASP A 680 11.24 26.66 -28.79
N GLY A 681 10.92 27.24 -27.63
CA GLY A 681 10.30 28.56 -27.49
C GLY A 681 8.79 28.59 -27.75
N ALA A 682 8.15 27.45 -27.98
CA ALA A 682 6.71 27.37 -28.17
C ALA A 682 5.96 27.47 -26.83
N ARG A 683 4.82 28.14 -26.85
CA ARG A 683 3.81 28.11 -25.80
C ARG A 683 2.60 27.33 -26.29
N ILE A 684 2.27 26.24 -25.60
CA ILE A 684 1.11 25.40 -25.90
C ILE A 684 0.09 25.60 -24.78
N GLU A 685 -1.15 25.88 -25.14
CA GLU A 685 -2.26 26.09 -24.20
C GLU A 685 -3.33 25.04 -24.49
N LEU A 686 -3.78 24.37 -23.43
CA LEU A 686 -4.82 23.35 -23.46
C LEU A 686 -6.01 23.83 -22.63
N ASP A 687 -7.19 23.82 -23.24
CA ASP A 687 -8.45 24.17 -22.60
C ASP A 687 -9.37 22.93 -22.60
N PHE A 688 -9.60 22.36 -21.42
CA PHE A 688 -10.47 21.21 -21.19
C PHE A 688 -11.90 21.65 -20.83
N GLU A 689 -12.86 20.72 -20.86
CA GLU A 689 -14.26 20.96 -20.47
C GLU A 689 -14.60 20.20 -19.18
N PRO A 690 -14.40 20.77 -17.98
CA PRO A 690 -14.76 20.13 -16.72
C PRO A 690 -16.28 20.14 -16.53
N HIS A 691 -16.81 19.07 -15.95
CA HIS A 691 -18.24 18.92 -15.71
C HIS A 691 -18.49 18.13 -14.42
N MET A 692 -19.71 18.25 -13.89
CA MET A 692 -20.19 17.44 -12.78
C MET A 692 -20.42 16.00 -13.23
N HIS A 693 -19.88 15.04 -12.50
CA HIS A 693 -20.12 13.62 -12.72
C HIS A 693 -20.33 12.87 -11.41
N LEU A 694 -21.06 11.77 -11.49
CA LEU A 694 -21.41 10.92 -10.35
C LEU A 694 -20.63 9.60 -10.42
N PHE A 695 -20.12 9.16 -9.26
CA PHE A 695 -19.55 7.84 -9.07
C PHE A 695 -20.50 7.01 -8.20
N PRO A 696 -21.53 6.37 -8.80
CA PRO A 696 -22.41 5.48 -8.06
C PRO A 696 -21.64 4.25 -7.57
N THR A 697 -21.97 3.76 -6.38
CA THR A 697 -21.41 2.49 -5.89
C THR A 697 -22.07 1.30 -6.61
N PRO A 698 -21.32 0.24 -6.94
CA PRO A 698 -21.80 -0.87 -7.76
C PRO A 698 -22.94 -1.69 -7.13
N ASP A 699 -22.91 -1.89 -5.81
CA ASP A 699 -23.89 -2.63 -5.01
C ASP A 699 -25.06 -1.76 -4.50
N ARG A 700 -24.83 -0.47 -4.33
CA ARG A 700 -25.83 0.50 -3.85
C ARG A 700 -25.87 1.74 -4.74
N PRO A 701 -26.40 1.63 -5.98
CA PRO A 701 -26.32 2.71 -6.96
C PRO A 701 -27.06 3.99 -6.54
N GLU A 702 -27.92 3.95 -5.52
CA GLU A 702 -28.49 5.16 -4.93
C GLU A 702 -27.48 6.00 -4.15
N LEU A 703 -26.33 5.44 -3.78
CA LEU A 703 -25.22 6.13 -3.13
C LEU A 703 -24.15 6.46 -4.16
N ALA A 704 -23.81 7.74 -4.30
CA ALA A 704 -22.80 8.21 -5.23
C ALA A 704 -21.92 9.30 -4.61
N ALA A 705 -20.65 9.31 -5.01
CA ALA A 705 -19.80 10.48 -4.82
C ALA A 705 -20.04 11.48 -5.98
N VAL A 706 -19.90 12.76 -5.68
CA VAL A 706 -20.02 13.84 -6.67
C VAL A 706 -18.63 14.35 -6.99
N ALA A 707 -18.33 14.61 -8.25
CA ALA A 707 -17.04 15.16 -8.66
C ALA A 707 -17.19 16.23 -9.74
N TRP A 708 -16.22 17.14 -9.82
CA TRP A 708 -16.12 18.17 -10.85
C TRP A 708 -14.69 18.24 -11.38
N GLY A 709 -14.51 17.99 -12.69
CA GLY A 709 -13.17 17.85 -13.27
C GLY A 709 -12.34 16.77 -12.54
N PRO A 710 -11.12 17.05 -12.07
CA PRO A 710 -10.31 16.07 -11.34
C PRO A 710 -10.72 15.91 -9.85
N TYR A 711 -11.64 16.74 -9.32
CA TYR A 711 -11.92 16.83 -7.90
C TYR A 711 -13.17 16.03 -7.50
N VAL A 712 -13.00 15.04 -6.64
CA VAL A 712 -14.06 14.45 -5.84
C VAL A 712 -14.45 15.45 -4.76
N LEU A 713 -15.75 15.72 -4.65
CA LEU A 713 -16.33 16.70 -3.75
C LEU A 713 -17.06 15.99 -2.61
N ALA A 714 -16.92 16.51 -1.39
CA ALA A 714 -17.72 16.06 -0.26
C ALA A 714 -18.67 17.16 0.23
N ALA A 715 -19.87 16.75 0.66
CA ALA A 715 -20.84 17.66 1.24
C ALA A 715 -20.50 17.95 2.71
N LEU A 716 -20.34 19.23 3.07
CA LEU A 716 -20.07 19.64 4.45
C LEU A 716 -21.36 19.56 5.28
N SER A 717 -21.36 18.72 6.32
CA SER A 717 -22.51 18.52 7.22
C SER A 717 -22.14 17.66 8.43
N ASP A 718 -22.61 18.05 9.61
CA ASP A 718 -22.49 17.28 10.85
C ASP A 718 -23.53 16.14 10.95
N GLU A 719 -24.43 16.00 9.97
CA GLU A 719 -25.45 14.94 9.97
C GLU A 719 -24.80 13.55 9.86
N THR A 720 -25.25 12.59 10.66
CA THR A 720 -24.72 11.21 10.65
C THR A 720 -25.57 10.24 9.83
N LYS A 721 -26.51 10.76 9.02
CA LYS A 721 -27.35 10.00 8.10
C LYS A 721 -27.10 10.49 6.69
N TYR A 722 -27.20 9.59 5.71
CA TYR A 722 -27.08 9.96 4.29
C TYR A 722 -27.97 11.14 3.93
N LEU A 723 -27.35 12.14 3.30
CA LEU A 723 -28.02 13.31 2.75
C LEU A 723 -28.68 12.95 1.43
N ASP A 724 -29.95 13.30 1.24
CA ASP A 724 -30.63 13.19 -0.04
C ASP A 724 -30.25 14.42 -0.90
N VAL A 725 -29.59 14.17 -2.04
CA VAL A 725 -29.08 15.19 -2.97
C VAL A 725 -29.62 14.86 -4.36
N PRO A 726 -30.81 15.37 -4.72
CA PRO A 726 -31.42 15.07 -6.02
C PRO A 726 -30.60 15.64 -7.18
N VAL A 727 -30.14 14.77 -8.07
CA VAL A 727 -29.33 15.12 -9.24
C VAL A 727 -29.89 14.40 -10.45
N ASP A 728 -30.14 15.13 -11.55
CA ASP A 728 -30.48 14.51 -12.83
C ASP A 728 -29.20 13.93 -13.44
N GLU A 729 -29.11 12.60 -13.53
CA GLU A 729 -27.93 11.91 -14.07
C GLU A 729 -27.60 12.32 -15.52
N SER A 730 -28.57 12.82 -16.28
CA SER A 730 -28.36 13.27 -17.65
C SER A 730 -27.76 14.68 -17.76
N ASP A 731 -27.83 15.47 -16.70
CA ASP A 731 -27.25 16.81 -16.59
C ASP A 731 -26.92 17.16 -15.12
N PRO A 732 -25.87 16.56 -14.53
CA PRO A 732 -25.53 16.80 -13.13
C PRO A 732 -25.12 18.26 -12.87
N ASP A 733 -24.58 18.98 -13.85
CA ASP A 733 -24.17 20.37 -13.72
C ASP A 733 -25.34 21.29 -13.35
N ALA A 734 -26.54 21.02 -13.86
CA ALA A 734 -27.73 21.78 -13.55
C ALA A 734 -28.12 21.76 -12.05
N ALA A 735 -27.65 20.78 -11.28
CA ALA A 735 -27.93 20.67 -9.85
C ALA A 735 -27.01 21.53 -8.98
N PHE A 736 -25.89 22.04 -9.51
CA PHE A 736 -24.87 22.74 -8.72
C PHE A 736 -24.63 24.17 -9.22
N THR A 737 -24.08 25.01 -8.35
CA THR A 737 -23.58 26.33 -8.72
C THR A 737 -22.24 26.53 -8.06
N ARG A 738 -21.22 26.79 -8.88
CA ARG A 738 -19.86 27.06 -8.42
C ARG A 738 -19.74 28.48 -7.88
N GLU A 739 -19.19 28.64 -6.68
CA GLU A 739 -18.85 29.95 -6.12
C GLU A 739 -17.68 30.57 -6.90
N PRO A 740 -17.77 31.83 -7.38
CA PRO A 740 -16.77 32.43 -8.25
C PRO A 740 -15.34 32.37 -7.70
N ALA A 741 -14.40 31.95 -8.53
CA ALA A 741 -12.96 31.84 -8.22
C ALA A 741 -12.62 30.91 -7.04
N THR A 742 -13.50 29.95 -6.72
CA THR A 742 -13.25 28.90 -5.71
C THR A 742 -13.56 27.52 -6.29
N LEU A 743 -13.26 26.46 -5.54
CA LEU A 743 -13.76 25.11 -5.81
C LEU A 743 -14.94 24.75 -4.89
N THR A 744 -15.66 25.73 -4.35
CA THR A 744 -16.87 25.48 -3.56
C THR A 744 -18.10 25.46 -4.47
N PHE A 745 -18.92 24.43 -4.33
CA PHE A 745 -20.14 24.24 -5.09
C PHE A 745 -21.35 24.21 -4.15
N THR A 746 -22.39 24.96 -4.46
CA THR A 746 -23.65 24.89 -3.73
C THR A 746 -24.64 24.05 -4.52
N HIS A 747 -25.17 23.00 -3.91
CA HIS A 747 -26.27 22.24 -4.48
C HIS A 747 -27.57 23.06 -4.43
N GLN A 748 -28.19 23.30 -5.59
CA GLN A 748 -29.24 24.31 -5.74
C GLN A 748 -30.51 24.00 -4.95
N ALA A 749 -30.91 22.72 -4.86
CA ALA A 749 -32.16 22.34 -4.21
C ALA A 749 -32.06 22.27 -2.68
N THR A 750 -30.89 21.89 -2.15
CA THR A 750 -30.69 21.68 -0.70
C THR A 750 -29.91 22.80 -0.02
N GLY A 751 -29.15 23.58 -0.78
CA GLY A 751 -28.22 24.59 -0.25
C GLY A 751 -26.95 24.01 0.38
N LEU A 752 -26.72 22.69 0.28
CA LEU A 752 -25.51 22.05 0.79
C LEU A 752 -24.27 22.55 0.04
N LYS A 753 -23.18 22.75 0.78
CA LYS A 753 -21.88 23.09 0.21
C LYS A 753 -21.06 21.83 -0.02
N PHE A 754 -20.48 21.75 -1.21
CA PHE A 754 -19.58 20.71 -1.67
C PHE A 754 -18.21 21.31 -1.93
N VAL A 755 -17.16 20.68 -1.42
CA VAL A 755 -15.76 21.13 -1.56
C VAL A 755 -14.85 19.94 -1.91
N PRO A 756 -13.73 20.15 -2.61
CA PRO A 756 -12.73 19.12 -2.83
C PRO A 756 -12.25 18.50 -1.53
N LEU A 757 -11.94 17.21 -1.57
CA LEU A 757 -11.49 16.48 -0.39
C LEU A 757 -10.24 17.08 0.26
N GLU A 758 -9.32 17.69 -0.49
CA GLU A 758 -8.12 18.33 0.07
C GLU A 758 -8.43 19.54 0.97
N GLN A 759 -9.53 20.25 0.72
CA GLN A 759 -9.90 21.48 1.45
C GLN A 759 -10.46 21.20 2.83
N ILE A 760 -10.78 19.94 3.11
CA ILE A 760 -11.36 19.50 4.37
C ILE A 760 -10.23 19.15 5.32
N GLU A 761 -10.22 19.78 6.49
CA GLU A 761 -9.26 19.47 7.55
C GLU A 761 -9.98 18.83 8.75
N PHE A 762 -10.89 19.56 9.39
CA PHE A 762 -11.60 19.09 10.58
C PHE A 762 -13.12 19.19 10.45
N GLU A 763 -13.64 19.61 9.30
CA GLU A 763 -15.07 19.64 9.05
C GLU A 763 -15.65 18.23 8.95
N HIS A 764 -16.88 18.05 9.45
CA HIS A 764 -17.65 16.83 9.16
C HIS A 764 -18.16 16.87 7.72
N TYR A 765 -18.09 15.72 7.04
CA TYR A 765 -18.41 15.63 5.62
C TYR A 765 -19.09 14.32 5.23
N HIS A 766 -19.65 14.31 4.02
CA HIS A 766 -20.21 13.14 3.36
C HIS A 766 -19.48 12.96 2.03
N ALA A 767 -18.62 11.94 1.92
CA ALA A 767 -17.96 11.60 0.66
C ALA A 767 -18.94 10.98 -0.34
N TYR A 768 -19.96 10.27 0.17
CA TYR A 768 -21.05 9.69 -0.59
C TYR A 768 -22.39 10.25 -0.12
N VAL A 769 -23.23 10.63 -1.06
CA VAL A 769 -24.59 11.14 -0.82
C VAL A 769 -25.61 10.26 -1.51
N ARG A 770 -26.88 10.37 -1.12
CA ARG A 770 -27.95 9.66 -1.81
C ARG A 770 -28.46 10.48 -2.99
N VAL A 771 -28.15 10.04 -4.20
CA VAL A 771 -28.66 10.63 -5.44
C VAL A 771 -30.00 9.98 -5.80
N LYS A 772 -31.03 10.78 -6.06
CA LYS A 772 -32.41 10.33 -6.33
C LYS A 772 -33.06 11.13 -7.42
#